data_AF-A0A8V0Z083-F1
#
_entry.id   AF-A0A8V0Z083-F1
#
_cell.length_a   1.000
_cell.length_b   1.000
_cell.length_c   1.000
_cell.angle_alpha   90.00
_cell.angle_beta   90.00
_cell.angle_gamma   90.00
#
_symmetry.space_group_name_H-M   'P 1'
#
loop_
_entity.id
_entity.type
_entity.pdbx_description
1 polymer ?
#
loop_
_entity_poly.entity_id
_entity_poly.type
_entity_poly.pdbx_seq_one_letter_code
_entity_poly.pdbx_strand_id
1 'polypeptide(L)'
;MLCRKSEEQQLTDQMDVVTSKAAKQEADNKESFIAFARVFSGVVRRGQKIFVLGPKYDPAESLHKLSPQCSATDDLPSVPHMSCCTLENLYLLMGRELEELEEVPAGNVLGIGGLQDFVLKSATLSTSPACPPFTPLNFEATPIVRVAVEPKHPSDMPQLVRGMKLLNQADPCVQVLIQETGEHVLVTAGEVHLQRCLDDLKERFAKIEISVSAPIIPFRETITRPPKVDMVNEEIGKQQKVAVIHQTKEDQNKIPEGIQVDSDGLVTISTPNKQATLSVRALPLPEEVTRLLEENSDLIRTMEQLSTSLNEDKNAHEINQKTMDKIKEFKQKLEQNLQGRKWRNAVDHIWSFGPRKCGPNILLHKFEGYKNSVWQCLENTEKEVSKYGDFDNSIVSGFQLATLSGPMCEEPLMGVCFTVEKWEMNKVGETLLTKSRDSGECGAVEHQESEDTVSPTSNCTVDTCSENEHEQSSQSVPKSLEKNSKNKGEVLLTDCYGPFSGQLIATMKEACRYALQAKPQRLMAAMYTCEIMATAEVLGRVYAVLSKREGRVLQEEMKEGTDVFIIKAVLPVAESFGFADEIRKRTSGLASPQLVFSHWEIISSDPFWVPTTEEEYLHFGEKADSENQARKYMNAVRKRKGLYVEEKIVEHAEKQRTLSRNK
;
A
#
# COMPACT_ATOMS: atom_id res chain seq x y z
N MET A 1 -73.18 -25.55 -10.53
CA MET A 1 -72.14 -24.78 -9.83
C MET A 1 -71.11 -25.62 -9.06
N LEU A 2 -71.20 -26.97 -9.05
CA LEU A 2 -70.24 -27.82 -8.32
C LEU A 2 -69.19 -28.55 -9.19
N CYS A 3 -69.37 -28.65 -10.52
CA CYS A 3 -68.35 -29.24 -11.41
C CYS A 3 -67.25 -28.28 -11.86
N ARG A 4 -67.49 -26.95 -11.88
CA ARG A 4 -66.47 -25.97 -12.34
C ARG A 4 -65.40 -25.65 -11.29
N LYS A 5 -65.68 -25.85 -10.00
CA LYS A 5 -64.69 -25.63 -8.92
C LYS A 5 -63.65 -26.74 -8.84
N SER A 6 -63.98 -27.95 -9.28
CA SER A 6 -63.07 -29.10 -9.26
C SER A 6 -62.00 -29.02 -10.36
N GLU A 7 -62.35 -28.47 -11.52
CA GLU A 7 -61.41 -28.29 -12.65
C GLU A 7 -60.46 -27.10 -12.42
N GLU A 8 -60.91 -26.02 -11.78
CA GLU A 8 -60.03 -24.90 -11.42
C GLU A 8 -59.01 -25.28 -10.33
N GLN A 9 -59.38 -26.15 -9.38
CA GLN A 9 -58.45 -26.64 -8.35
C GLN A 9 -57.41 -27.63 -8.89
N GLN A 10 -57.75 -28.45 -9.89
CA GLN A 10 -56.78 -29.35 -10.54
C GLN A 10 -55.78 -28.61 -11.45
N LEU A 11 -56.17 -27.48 -12.03
CA LEU A 11 -55.27 -26.63 -12.83
C LEU A 11 -54.29 -25.83 -11.95
N THR A 12 -54.71 -25.38 -10.76
CA THR A 12 -53.81 -24.71 -9.81
C THR A 12 -52.80 -25.66 -9.18
N ASP A 13 -53.20 -26.89 -8.82
CA ASP A 13 -52.26 -27.89 -8.29
C ASP A 13 -51.25 -28.37 -9.35
N GLN A 14 -51.64 -28.42 -10.63
CA GLN A 14 -50.69 -28.72 -11.72
C GLN A 14 -49.75 -27.56 -12.03
N MET A 15 -50.20 -26.30 -11.91
CA MET A 15 -49.32 -25.14 -12.05
C MET A 15 -48.32 -25.03 -10.90
N ASP A 16 -48.72 -25.33 -9.65
CA ASP A 16 -47.83 -25.33 -8.48
C ASP A 16 -46.80 -26.47 -8.48
N VAL A 17 -47.13 -27.62 -9.08
CA VAL A 17 -46.16 -28.71 -9.31
C VAL A 17 -45.16 -28.38 -10.42
N VAL A 18 -45.55 -27.56 -11.41
CA VAL A 18 -44.65 -27.12 -12.49
C VAL A 18 -43.77 -25.95 -12.04
N THR A 19 -44.26 -25.00 -11.26
CA THR A 19 -43.44 -23.93 -10.65
C THR A 19 -42.51 -24.45 -9.56
N SER A 20 -42.90 -25.46 -8.77
CA SER A 20 -42.00 -26.09 -7.81
C SER A 20 -40.94 -26.99 -8.45
N LYS A 21 -41.22 -27.60 -9.62
CA LYS A 21 -40.21 -28.29 -10.44
C LYS A 21 -39.27 -27.31 -11.16
N ALA A 22 -39.77 -26.17 -11.64
CA ALA A 22 -38.95 -25.11 -12.23
C ALA A 22 -38.07 -24.41 -11.18
N ALA A 23 -38.59 -24.16 -9.96
CA ALA A 23 -37.82 -23.62 -8.85
C ALA A 23 -36.79 -24.62 -8.28
N LYS A 24 -37.07 -25.93 -8.35
CA LYS A 24 -36.06 -26.98 -8.06
C LYS A 24 -35.02 -27.11 -9.16
N GLN A 25 -35.36 -26.89 -10.43
CA GLN A 25 -34.40 -26.89 -11.53
C GLN A 25 -33.47 -25.66 -11.54
N GLU A 26 -33.92 -24.50 -11.05
CA GLU A 26 -33.02 -23.36 -10.80
C GLU A 26 -32.11 -23.56 -9.57
N ALA A 27 -32.53 -24.39 -8.61
CA ALA A 27 -31.68 -24.76 -7.47
C ALA A 27 -30.58 -25.76 -7.85
N ASP A 28 -30.81 -26.63 -8.83
CA ASP A 28 -29.86 -27.65 -9.31
C ASP A 28 -28.67 -27.08 -10.12
N ASN A 29 -28.75 -25.83 -10.57
CA ASN A 29 -27.65 -25.14 -11.27
C ASN A 29 -26.88 -24.16 -10.37
N LYS A 30 -27.01 -24.29 -9.04
CA LYS A 30 -26.11 -23.62 -8.11
C LYS A 30 -24.82 -24.43 -8.00
N GLU A 31 -23.80 -24.01 -8.75
CA GLU A 31 -22.42 -24.45 -8.51
C GLU A 31 -22.14 -24.31 -7.01
N SER A 32 -21.99 -25.45 -6.33
CA SER A 32 -21.78 -25.49 -4.90
C SER A 32 -20.28 -25.45 -4.65
N PHE A 33 -19.83 -24.47 -3.87
CA PHE A 33 -18.43 -24.36 -3.49
C PHE A 33 -18.05 -25.48 -2.52
N ILE A 34 -17.00 -26.20 -2.86
CA ILE A 34 -16.46 -27.28 -2.06
C ILE A 34 -15.09 -26.83 -1.56
N ALA A 35 -14.96 -26.67 -0.24
CA ALA A 35 -13.70 -26.33 0.37
C ALA A 35 -12.80 -27.58 0.39
N PHE A 36 -11.63 -27.47 -0.21
CA PHE A 36 -10.61 -28.52 -0.17
C PHE A 36 -9.86 -28.46 1.16
N ALA A 37 -9.93 -29.52 1.96
CA ALA A 37 -9.35 -29.58 3.29
C ALA A 37 -8.58 -30.89 3.52
N ARG A 38 -7.63 -30.85 4.46
CA ARG A 38 -6.90 -32.03 4.95
C ARG A 38 -7.10 -32.14 6.46
N VAL A 39 -7.43 -33.35 6.92
CA VAL A 39 -7.60 -33.60 8.36
C VAL A 39 -6.24 -33.89 8.98
N PHE A 40 -5.80 -33.06 9.93
CA PHE A 40 -4.53 -33.25 10.64
C PHE A 40 -4.70 -34.14 11.88
N SER A 41 -5.80 -34.02 12.60
CA SER A 41 -6.04 -34.74 13.84
C SER A 41 -7.52 -35.05 14.06
N GLY A 42 -7.79 -36.16 14.75
CA GLY A 42 -9.14 -36.59 15.08
C GLY A 42 -9.90 -37.22 13.91
N VAL A 43 -11.22 -37.25 14.06
CA VAL A 43 -12.18 -37.74 13.05
C VAL A 43 -13.23 -36.65 12.88
N VAL A 44 -13.43 -36.22 11.63
CA VAL A 44 -14.44 -35.22 11.28
C VAL A 44 -15.75 -35.94 11.01
N ARG A 45 -16.84 -35.48 11.64
CA ARG A 45 -18.18 -36.06 11.48
C ARG A 45 -19.16 -35.08 10.84
N ARG A 46 -20.10 -35.61 10.07
CA ARG A 46 -21.24 -34.85 9.56
C ARG A 46 -22.07 -34.31 10.73
N GLY A 47 -22.49 -33.04 10.64
CA GLY A 47 -23.24 -32.31 11.67
C GLY A 47 -22.40 -31.76 12.83
N GLN A 48 -21.07 -31.92 12.79
CA GLN A 48 -20.19 -31.43 13.84
C GLN A 48 -20.07 -29.90 13.80
N LYS A 49 -20.21 -29.26 14.97
CA LYS A 49 -19.93 -27.82 15.14
C LYS A 49 -18.44 -27.60 15.33
N ILE A 50 -17.89 -26.67 14.56
CA ILE A 50 -16.46 -26.33 14.55
C ILE A 50 -16.27 -24.81 14.54
N PHE A 51 -15.11 -24.38 15.03
CA PHE A 51 -14.64 -23.02 14.89
C PHE A 51 -13.82 -22.85 13.62
N VAL A 52 -14.17 -21.85 12.83
CA VAL A 52 -13.42 -21.35 11.68
C VAL A 52 -12.52 -20.24 12.18
N LEU A 53 -11.22 -20.49 12.18
CA LEU A 53 -10.18 -19.56 12.63
C LEU A 53 -9.56 -18.87 11.42
N GLY A 54 -9.59 -17.54 11.41
CA GLY A 54 -8.93 -16.73 10.40
C GLY A 54 -7.40 -16.73 10.56
N PRO A 55 -6.64 -16.31 9.53
CA PRO A 55 -5.17 -16.30 9.57
C PRO A 55 -4.57 -15.27 10.54
N LYS A 56 -5.37 -14.30 11.02
CA LYS A 56 -4.98 -13.29 12.02
C LYS A 56 -5.51 -13.62 13.42
N TYR A 57 -6.01 -14.83 13.63
CA TYR A 57 -6.55 -15.22 14.92
C TYR A 57 -5.42 -15.50 15.91
N ASP A 58 -5.36 -14.73 17.00
CA ASP A 58 -4.42 -14.96 18.09
C ASP A 58 -5.11 -15.68 19.26
N PRO A 59 -4.71 -16.93 19.58
CA PRO A 59 -5.31 -17.69 20.69
C PRO A 59 -5.12 -17.02 22.05
N ALA A 60 -4.07 -16.23 22.24
CA ALA A 60 -3.84 -15.55 23.52
C ALA A 60 -4.95 -14.54 23.85
N GLU A 61 -5.39 -13.76 22.86
CA GLU A 61 -6.45 -12.76 23.07
C GLU A 61 -7.83 -13.40 23.29
N SER A 62 -8.08 -14.53 22.65
CA SER A 62 -9.36 -15.25 22.75
C SER A 62 -9.47 -16.05 24.04
N LEU A 63 -8.39 -16.69 24.49
CA LEU A 63 -8.34 -17.47 25.74
C LEU A 63 -8.50 -16.61 26.99
N HIS A 64 -8.13 -15.32 26.95
CA HIS A 64 -8.42 -14.38 28.03
C HIS A 64 -9.90 -13.99 28.14
N LYS A 65 -10.67 -14.12 27.04
CA LYS A 65 -12.09 -13.75 26.96
C LYS A 65 -13.03 -14.96 27.08
N LEU A 66 -12.53 -16.16 26.87
CA LEU A 66 -13.29 -17.41 26.87
C LEU A 66 -12.86 -18.29 28.05
N SER A 67 -13.81 -19.05 28.62
CA SER A 67 -13.44 -20.10 29.56
C SER A 67 -12.69 -21.23 28.82
N PRO A 68 -11.73 -21.92 29.46
CA PRO A 68 -10.87 -22.93 28.82
C PRO A 68 -11.61 -24.17 28.31
N GLN A 69 -12.94 -24.22 28.43
CA GLN A 69 -13.82 -25.35 28.08
C GLN A 69 -15.01 -24.92 27.22
N CYS A 70 -14.96 -23.75 26.56
CA CYS A 70 -16.01 -23.35 25.63
C CYS A 70 -16.06 -24.29 24.42
N SER A 71 -17.21 -24.94 24.26
CA SER A 71 -17.54 -25.75 23.09
C SER A 71 -18.39 -24.95 22.10
N ALA A 72 -18.37 -25.31 20.82
CA ALA A 72 -19.02 -24.59 19.72
C ALA A 72 -20.58 -24.53 19.80
N THR A 73 -21.17 -24.95 20.93
CA THR A 73 -22.62 -24.98 21.18
C THR A 73 -23.15 -23.78 21.95
N ASP A 74 -22.29 -22.99 22.60
CA ASP A 74 -22.70 -21.85 23.42
C ASP A 74 -22.71 -20.55 22.59
N ASP A 75 -23.64 -19.63 22.88
CA ASP A 75 -23.65 -18.27 22.31
C ASP A 75 -22.42 -17.50 22.81
N LEU A 76 -21.33 -17.61 22.07
CA LEU A 76 -20.05 -16.98 22.40
C LEU A 76 -20.11 -15.46 22.19
N PRO A 77 -19.37 -14.68 23.01
CA PRO A 77 -19.10 -13.29 22.69
C PRO A 77 -18.36 -13.21 21.34
N SER A 78 -18.68 -12.19 20.53
CA SER A 78 -18.04 -11.97 19.22
C SER A 78 -16.53 -11.75 19.40
N VAL A 79 -15.75 -12.80 19.18
CA VAL A 79 -14.29 -12.73 19.14
C VAL A 79 -13.88 -12.38 17.72
N PRO A 80 -12.99 -11.38 17.51
CA PRO A 80 -12.54 -11.02 16.17
C PRO A 80 -11.88 -12.22 15.49
N HIS A 81 -12.18 -12.41 14.19
CA HIS A 81 -11.58 -13.44 13.34
C HIS A 81 -11.87 -14.90 13.72
N MET A 82 -12.91 -15.15 14.51
CA MET A 82 -13.43 -16.48 14.84
C MET A 82 -14.91 -16.57 14.47
N SER A 83 -15.32 -17.68 13.83
CA SER A 83 -16.73 -17.92 13.50
C SER A 83 -17.09 -19.38 13.79
N CYS A 84 -18.31 -19.64 14.23
CA CYS A 84 -18.81 -21.00 14.45
C CYS A 84 -19.58 -21.46 13.21
N CYS A 85 -19.30 -22.68 12.73
CA CYS A 85 -19.99 -23.27 11.60
C CYS A 85 -20.30 -24.76 11.87
N THR A 86 -21.43 -25.24 11.35
CA THR A 86 -21.83 -26.65 11.32
C THR A 86 -21.39 -27.28 10.00
N LEU A 87 -20.67 -28.40 10.08
CA LEU A 87 -20.30 -29.19 8.91
C LEU A 87 -21.50 -29.99 8.39
N GLU A 88 -22.20 -29.47 7.38
CA GLU A 88 -23.40 -30.15 6.87
C GLU A 88 -23.08 -31.32 5.95
N ASN A 89 -22.19 -31.11 4.98
CA ASN A 89 -21.88 -32.11 3.95
C ASN A 89 -20.36 -32.31 3.82
N LEU A 90 -19.92 -33.56 3.89
CA LEU A 90 -18.54 -33.98 3.69
C LEU A 90 -18.47 -34.82 2.42
N TYR A 91 -17.47 -34.54 1.59
CA TYR A 91 -17.28 -35.16 0.28
C TYR A 91 -15.89 -35.79 0.17
N LEU A 92 -15.81 -36.94 -0.47
CA LEU A 92 -14.56 -37.51 -0.97
C LEU A 92 -14.41 -37.17 -2.45
N LEU A 93 -13.29 -36.54 -2.80
CA LEU A 93 -13.03 -36.03 -4.14
C LEU A 93 -12.44 -37.15 -5.01
N MET A 94 -13.26 -37.80 -5.85
CA MET A 94 -12.82 -38.82 -6.83
C MET A 94 -12.49 -38.22 -8.21
N GLY A 95 -12.16 -36.93 -8.25
CA GLY A 95 -11.89 -36.19 -9.48
C GLY A 95 -13.15 -35.60 -10.11
N ARG A 96 -13.94 -36.41 -10.83
CA ARG A 96 -15.20 -35.95 -11.45
C ARG A 96 -16.42 -36.13 -10.55
N GLU A 97 -16.41 -37.16 -9.72
CA GLU A 97 -17.53 -37.53 -8.85
C GLU A 97 -17.21 -37.13 -7.40
N LEU A 98 -18.27 -36.81 -6.66
CA LEU A 98 -18.24 -36.41 -5.25
C LEU A 98 -19.03 -37.44 -4.45
N GLU A 99 -18.35 -38.22 -3.63
CA GLU A 99 -19.00 -39.21 -2.75
C GLU A 99 -19.27 -38.56 -1.38
N GLU A 100 -20.52 -38.59 -0.92
CA GLU A 100 -20.86 -38.11 0.43
C GLU A 100 -20.37 -39.10 1.50
N LEU A 101 -19.71 -38.57 2.54
CA LEU A 101 -19.20 -39.36 3.67
C LEU A 101 -19.80 -38.87 4.99
N GLU A 102 -19.96 -39.80 5.94
CA GLU A 102 -20.39 -39.48 7.31
C GLU A 102 -19.22 -39.14 8.23
N GLU A 103 -18.10 -39.85 8.09
CA GLU A 103 -16.90 -39.69 8.93
C GLU A 103 -15.61 -39.75 8.10
N VAL A 104 -14.64 -38.89 8.41
CA VAL A 104 -13.31 -38.88 7.75
C VAL A 104 -12.20 -38.88 8.80
N PRO A 105 -11.27 -39.87 8.78
CA PRO A 105 -10.16 -39.93 9.73
C PRO A 105 -8.99 -39.01 9.34
N ALA A 106 -8.11 -38.75 10.32
CA ALA A 106 -6.88 -37.99 10.12
C ALA A 106 -5.98 -38.55 9.00
N GLY A 107 -5.30 -37.65 8.31
CA GLY A 107 -4.40 -37.94 7.18
C GLY A 107 -5.05 -37.76 5.82
N ASN A 108 -6.37 -37.94 5.72
CA ASN A 108 -7.12 -37.88 4.48
C ASN A 108 -7.45 -36.45 4.04
N VAL A 109 -7.65 -36.31 2.73
CA VAL A 109 -8.17 -35.11 2.08
C VAL A 109 -9.67 -35.26 1.90
N LEU A 110 -10.42 -34.19 2.16
CA LEU A 110 -11.87 -34.15 2.02
C LEU A 110 -12.33 -32.81 1.44
N GLY A 111 -13.50 -32.84 0.82
CA GLY A 111 -14.26 -31.67 0.43
C GLY A 111 -15.30 -31.33 1.49
N ILE A 112 -15.44 -30.06 1.85
CA ILE A 112 -16.49 -29.58 2.77
C ILE A 112 -17.46 -28.69 2.02
N GLY A 113 -18.75 -28.97 2.11
CA GLY A 113 -19.82 -28.09 1.62
C GLY A 113 -20.23 -27.04 2.66
N GLY A 114 -20.75 -25.90 2.19
CA GLY A 114 -21.42 -24.90 3.07
C GLY A 114 -20.50 -23.92 3.80
N LEU A 115 -19.19 -23.95 3.57
CA LEU A 115 -18.21 -23.06 4.22
C LEU A 115 -17.93 -21.74 3.50
N GLN A 116 -18.70 -21.40 2.47
CA GLN A 116 -18.41 -20.28 1.57
C GLN A 116 -18.35 -18.92 2.25
N ASP A 117 -19.26 -18.62 3.18
CA ASP A 117 -19.33 -17.29 3.81
C ASP A 117 -18.35 -17.10 4.97
N PHE A 118 -17.82 -18.20 5.52
CA PHE A 118 -16.94 -18.17 6.70
C PHE A 118 -15.45 -18.18 6.33
N VAL A 119 -15.11 -18.65 5.13
CA VAL A 119 -13.73 -18.78 4.68
C VAL A 119 -13.36 -17.62 3.74
N LEU A 120 -12.28 -16.91 4.07
CA LEU A 120 -11.78 -15.83 3.21
C LEU A 120 -10.93 -16.36 2.05
N LYS A 121 -9.85 -17.08 2.38
CA LYS A 121 -8.85 -17.58 1.41
C LYS A 121 -8.21 -18.87 1.93
N SER A 122 -7.76 -18.80 3.17
CA SER A 122 -7.38 -19.95 3.98
C SER A 122 -8.02 -19.77 5.35
N ALA A 123 -8.49 -20.87 5.94
CA ALA A 123 -9.00 -20.90 7.29
C ALA A 123 -8.56 -22.18 7.97
N THR A 124 -8.32 -22.11 9.27
CA THR A 124 -8.03 -23.30 10.09
C THR A 124 -9.31 -23.70 10.80
N LEU A 125 -9.72 -24.96 10.63
CA LEU A 125 -10.91 -25.50 11.27
C LEU A 125 -10.50 -26.26 12.52
N SER A 126 -11.10 -25.93 13.67
CA SER A 126 -10.78 -26.57 14.94
C SER A 126 -12.02 -26.74 15.80
N THR A 127 -12.07 -27.81 16.59
CA THR A 127 -13.09 -27.99 17.64
C THR A 127 -12.79 -27.16 18.88
N SER A 128 -11.52 -26.79 19.09
CA SER A 128 -11.06 -25.99 20.22
C SER A 128 -10.63 -24.59 19.76
N PRO A 129 -10.98 -23.52 20.49
CA PRO A 129 -10.46 -22.18 20.21
C PRO A 129 -8.97 -22.05 20.55
N ALA A 130 -8.41 -22.95 21.36
CA ALA A 130 -7.00 -22.96 21.77
C ALA A 130 -6.04 -23.51 20.69
N CYS A 131 -6.32 -23.25 19.41
CA CYS A 131 -5.53 -23.73 18.28
C CYS A 131 -4.88 -22.53 17.57
N PRO A 132 -3.54 -22.47 17.45
CA PRO A 132 -2.91 -21.47 16.61
C PRO A 132 -3.30 -21.72 15.14
N PRO A 133 -3.68 -20.69 14.38
CA PRO A 133 -4.00 -20.86 12.98
C PRO A 133 -2.78 -21.34 12.20
N PHE A 134 -3.00 -22.18 11.19
CA PHE A 134 -1.93 -22.56 10.28
C PHE A 134 -1.41 -21.34 9.51
N THR A 135 -0.10 -21.34 9.24
CA THR A 135 0.52 -20.34 8.38
C THR A 135 -0.19 -20.36 7.02
N PRO A 136 -0.62 -19.20 6.49
CA PRO A 136 -1.23 -19.15 5.17
C PRO A 136 -0.28 -19.71 4.12
N LEU A 137 -0.82 -20.26 3.02
CA LEU A 137 0.00 -20.74 1.92
C LEU A 137 0.81 -19.58 1.33
N ASN A 138 2.13 -19.67 1.41
CA ASN A 138 3.05 -18.78 0.71
C ASN A 138 3.15 -19.25 -0.73
N PHE A 139 2.59 -18.47 -1.66
CA PHE A 139 2.77 -18.70 -3.09
C PHE A 139 4.05 -18.01 -3.55
N GLU A 140 4.85 -18.73 -4.33
CA GLU A 140 6.11 -18.21 -4.88
C GLU A 140 5.89 -17.04 -5.85
N ALA A 141 4.73 -16.99 -6.51
CA ALA A 141 4.37 -15.92 -7.43
C ALA A 141 3.62 -14.79 -6.71
N THR A 142 4.30 -13.67 -6.48
CA THR A 142 3.64 -12.44 -5.99
C THR A 142 2.74 -11.86 -7.07
N PRO A 143 1.46 -11.52 -6.77
CA PRO A 143 0.57 -10.93 -7.75
C PRO A 143 0.94 -9.47 -8.02
N ILE A 144 1.17 -9.12 -9.29
CA ILE A 144 1.70 -7.81 -9.71
C ILE A 144 0.79 -7.13 -10.73
N VAL A 145 0.21 -7.88 -11.65
CA VAL A 145 -0.60 -7.33 -12.75
C VAL A 145 -1.93 -6.85 -12.22
N ARG A 146 -2.23 -5.57 -12.39
CA ARG A 146 -3.46 -4.92 -11.94
C ARG A 146 -4.37 -4.58 -13.11
N VAL A 147 -5.65 -4.90 -12.97
CA VAL A 147 -6.69 -4.59 -13.95
C VAL A 147 -7.94 -4.11 -13.23
N ALA A 148 -8.45 -2.94 -13.63
CA ALA A 148 -9.78 -2.52 -13.22
C ALA A 148 -10.83 -3.23 -14.06
N VAL A 149 -11.84 -3.74 -13.36
CA VAL A 149 -12.96 -4.48 -13.90
C VAL A 149 -14.25 -3.74 -13.54
N GLU A 150 -15.05 -3.43 -14.54
CA GLU A 150 -16.34 -2.77 -14.38
C GLU A 150 -17.42 -3.60 -15.08
N PRO A 151 -18.65 -3.67 -14.54
CA PRO A 151 -19.74 -4.32 -15.25
C PRO A 151 -20.19 -3.41 -16.41
N LYS A 152 -20.60 -3.99 -17.55
CA LYS A 152 -21.18 -3.19 -18.65
C LYS A 152 -22.48 -2.49 -18.23
N HIS A 153 -23.26 -3.15 -17.37
CA HIS A 153 -24.49 -2.60 -16.82
C HIS A 153 -24.30 -2.28 -15.33
N PRO A 154 -24.62 -1.04 -14.89
CA PRO A 154 -24.40 -0.64 -13.50
C PRO A 154 -25.28 -1.39 -12.49
N SER A 155 -26.43 -1.92 -12.95
CA SER A 155 -27.33 -2.76 -12.13
C SER A 155 -26.65 -4.04 -11.64
N ASP A 156 -25.65 -4.54 -12.36
CA ASP A 156 -24.97 -5.81 -12.08
C ASP A 156 -23.76 -5.68 -11.15
N MET A 157 -23.49 -4.47 -10.65
CA MET A 157 -22.39 -4.21 -9.72
C MET A 157 -22.40 -5.12 -8.47
N PRO A 158 -23.54 -5.40 -7.81
CA PRO A 158 -23.56 -6.33 -6.68
C PRO A 158 -23.20 -7.77 -7.08
N GLN A 159 -23.53 -8.17 -8.30
CA GLN A 159 -23.18 -9.49 -8.84
C GLN A 159 -21.68 -9.60 -9.08
N LEU A 160 -21.07 -8.54 -9.64
CA LEU A 160 -19.63 -8.44 -9.81
C LEU A 160 -18.91 -8.56 -8.46
N VAL A 161 -19.32 -7.78 -7.46
CA VAL A 161 -18.69 -7.81 -6.12
C VAL A 161 -18.81 -9.19 -5.49
N ARG A 162 -19.97 -9.87 -5.62
CA ARG A 162 -20.12 -11.26 -5.17
C ARG A 162 -19.19 -12.19 -5.94
N GLY A 163 -19.19 -12.14 -7.28
CA GLY A 163 -18.33 -12.98 -8.11
C GLY A 163 -16.84 -12.79 -7.84
N MET A 164 -16.40 -11.56 -7.58
CA MET A 164 -15.02 -11.25 -7.21
C MET A 164 -14.64 -11.83 -5.83
N LYS A 165 -15.56 -11.82 -4.85
CA LYS A 165 -15.33 -12.49 -3.56
C LYS A 165 -15.13 -14.00 -3.74
N LEU A 166 -15.95 -14.62 -4.60
CA LEU A 166 -15.84 -16.05 -4.94
C LEU A 166 -14.53 -16.36 -5.67
N LEU A 167 -14.13 -15.50 -6.60
CA LEU A 167 -12.87 -15.64 -7.32
C LEU A 167 -11.67 -15.57 -6.35
N ASN A 168 -11.70 -14.67 -5.36
CA ASN A 168 -10.66 -14.56 -4.34
C ASN A 168 -10.60 -15.77 -3.37
N GLN A 169 -11.71 -16.51 -3.23
CA GLN A 169 -11.76 -17.78 -2.49
C GLN A 169 -11.24 -18.95 -3.34
N ALA A 170 -11.62 -18.98 -4.63
CA ALA A 170 -11.24 -20.04 -5.55
C ALA A 170 -9.76 -20.02 -5.93
N ASP A 171 -9.22 -18.80 -6.14
CA ASP A 171 -7.85 -18.61 -6.61
C ASP A 171 -6.98 -17.95 -5.54
N PRO A 172 -5.89 -18.62 -5.11
CA PRO A 172 -5.07 -18.11 -4.04
C PRO A 172 -4.06 -17.05 -4.48
N CYS A 173 -3.83 -16.83 -5.77
CA CYS A 173 -2.94 -15.78 -6.26
C CYS A 173 -3.69 -14.48 -6.54
N VAL A 174 -5.02 -14.55 -6.69
CA VAL A 174 -5.86 -13.38 -6.91
C VAL A 174 -5.97 -12.52 -5.64
N GLN A 175 -5.97 -11.21 -5.82
CA GLN A 175 -6.39 -10.25 -4.80
C GLN A 175 -7.38 -9.25 -5.40
N VAL A 176 -8.42 -8.94 -4.64
CA VAL A 176 -9.43 -7.94 -5.02
C VAL A 176 -9.23 -6.71 -4.15
N LEU A 177 -8.98 -5.58 -4.78
CA LEU A 177 -8.77 -4.30 -4.12
C LEU A 177 -9.81 -3.30 -4.61
N ILE A 178 -10.30 -2.47 -3.70
CA ILE A 178 -11.11 -1.29 -4.03
C ILE A 178 -10.17 -0.10 -3.93
N GLN A 179 -10.00 0.63 -5.03
CA GLN A 179 -9.21 1.86 -5.02
C GLN A 179 -10.00 3.01 -4.39
N GLU A 180 -9.29 4.07 -3.99
CA GLU A 180 -9.92 5.30 -3.47
C GLU A 180 -10.84 5.96 -4.50
N THR A 181 -10.59 5.74 -5.80
CA THR A 181 -11.45 6.14 -6.92
C THR A 181 -12.78 5.38 -6.99
N GLY A 182 -12.95 4.31 -6.20
CA GLY A 182 -14.11 3.43 -6.23
C GLY A 182 -14.03 2.32 -7.28
N GLU A 183 -12.94 2.25 -8.07
CA GLU A 183 -12.73 1.18 -9.05
C GLU A 183 -12.42 -0.15 -8.38
N HIS A 184 -13.01 -1.23 -8.90
CA HIS A 184 -12.68 -2.60 -8.51
C HIS A 184 -11.48 -3.10 -9.30
N VAL A 185 -10.38 -3.38 -8.61
CA VAL A 185 -9.12 -3.80 -9.23
C VAL A 185 -8.79 -5.23 -8.84
N LEU A 186 -8.58 -6.05 -9.87
CA LEU A 186 -8.09 -7.41 -9.78
C LEU A 186 -6.56 -7.38 -9.87
N VAL A 187 -5.89 -8.04 -8.92
CA VAL A 187 -4.44 -8.26 -8.93
C VAL A 187 -4.17 -9.73 -9.20
N THR A 188 -3.32 -10.02 -10.18
CA THR A 188 -3.02 -11.38 -10.67
C THR A 188 -1.52 -11.57 -10.85
N ALA A 189 -1.06 -12.82 -10.93
CA ALA A 189 0.37 -13.15 -11.03
C ALA A 189 0.96 -12.80 -12.41
N GLY A 190 0.17 -12.91 -13.48
CA GLY A 190 0.60 -12.66 -14.85
C GLY A 190 -0.57 -12.62 -15.83
N GLU A 191 -0.27 -12.44 -17.11
CA GLU A 191 -1.29 -12.26 -18.16
C GLU A 191 -2.18 -13.48 -18.39
N VAL A 192 -1.59 -14.67 -18.51
CA VAL A 192 -2.38 -15.90 -18.75
C VAL A 192 -3.30 -16.17 -17.57
N HIS A 193 -2.83 -15.89 -16.36
CA HIS A 193 -3.61 -15.99 -15.14
C HIS A 193 -4.77 -14.98 -15.14
N LEU A 194 -4.49 -13.73 -15.52
CA LEU A 194 -5.49 -12.67 -15.67
C LEU A 194 -6.60 -13.06 -16.66
N GLN A 195 -6.26 -13.56 -17.85
CA GLN A 195 -7.25 -13.95 -18.86
C GLN A 195 -8.18 -15.03 -18.31
N ARG A 196 -7.62 -16.07 -17.69
CA ARG A 196 -8.41 -17.13 -17.05
C ARG A 196 -9.33 -16.58 -15.95
N CYS A 197 -8.83 -15.69 -15.09
CA CYS A 197 -9.65 -15.08 -14.04
C CYS A 197 -10.81 -14.25 -14.61
N LEU A 198 -10.60 -13.56 -15.74
CA LEU A 198 -11.65 -12.79 -16.40
C LEU A 198 -12.71 -13.70 -17.03
N ASP A 199 -12.30 -14.82 -17.62
CA ASP A 199 -13.22 -15.80 -18.19
C ASP A 199 -14.01 -16.53 -17.09
N ASP A 200 -13.35 -16.93 -15.99
CA ASP A 200 -14.01 -17.52 -14.82
C ASP A 200 -15.05 -16.56 -14.20
N LEU A 201 -14.77 -15.25 -14.18
CA LEU A 201 -15.71 -14.25 -13.68
C LEU A 201 -16.93 -14.07 -14.60
N LYS A 202 -16.72 -14.12 -15.92
CA LYS A 202 -17.78 -14.01 -16.94
C LYS A 202 -18.65 -15.25 -17.04
N GLU A 203 -18.05 -16.44 -17.00
CA GLU A 203 -18.75 -17.69 -17.31
C GLU A 203 -19.32 -18.37 -16.06
N ARG A 204 -18.57 -18.38 -14.96
CA ARG A 204 -18.87 -19.23 -13.79
C ARG A 204 -19.39 -18.45 -12.59
N PHE A 205 -18.64 -17.45 -12.14
CA PHE A 205 -18.91 -16.80 -10.85
C PHE A 205 -19.97 -15.71 -10.93
N ALA A 206 -19.75 -14.66 -11.71
CA ALA A 206 -20.67 -13.53 -11.77
C ALA A 206 -21.73 -13.71 -12.87
N LYS A 207 -21.42 -14.41 -13.97
CA LYS A 207 -22.33 -14.60 -15.12
C LYS A 207 -22.81 -13.28 -15.73
N ILE A 208 -21.92 -12.28 -15.77
CA ILE A 208 -22.19 -10.94 -16.28
C ILE A 208 -21.17 -10.57 -17.36
N GLU A 209 -21.56 -9.62 -18.21
CA GLU A 209 -20.63 -9.01 -19.14
C GLU A 209 -19.80 -7.93 -18.43
N ILE A 210 -18.49 -8.12 -18.40
CA ILE A 210 -17.53 -7.18 -17.81
C ILE A 210 -16.78 -6.40 -18.90
N SER A 211 -16.57 -5.12 -18.63
CA SER A 211 -15.63 -4.23 -19.31
C SER A 211 -14.31 -4.24 -18.54
N VAL A 212 -13.20 -4.36 -19.28
CA VAL A 212 -11.88 -4.56 -18.69
C VAL A 212 -10.93 -3.49 -19.23
N SER A 213 -10.27 -2.80 -18.31
CA SER A 213 -9.22 -1.82 -18.63
C SER A 213 -7.91 -2.50 -19.07
N ALA A 214 -7.02 -1.75 -19.71
CA ALA A 214 -5.69 -2.26 -20.04
C ALA A 214 -4.92 -2.67 -18.75
N PRO A 215 -4.17 -3.79 -18.78
CA PRO A 215 -3.37 -4.24 -17.65
C PRO A 215 -2.26 -3.25 -17.35
N ILE A 216 -2.09 -2.95 -16.06
CA ILE A 216 -1.06 -2.03 -15.58
C ILE A 216 -0.27 -2.68 -14.48
N ILE A 217 1.01 -2.31 -14.44
CA ILE A 217 1.94 -2.73 -13.41
C ILE A 217 2.23 -1.52 -12.54
N PRO A 218 2.13 -1.66 -11.21
CA PRO A 218 2.59 -0.61 -10.31
C PRO A 218 4.11 -0.45 -10.49
N PHE A 219 4.57 0.76 -10.76
CA PHE A 219 5.99 1.09 -10.71
C PHE A 219 6.38 1.48 -9.28
N ARG A 220 7.69 1.57 -9.01
CA ARG A 220 8.20 2.25 -7.81
C ARG A 220 9.00 3.47 -8.21
N GLU A 221 9.13 4.41 -7.29
CA GLU A 221 9.92 5.62 -7.50
C GLU A 221 11.18 5.57 -6.64
N THR A 222 12.31 5.98 -7.21
CA THR A 222 13.57 6.08 -6.49
C THR A 222 14.32 7.34 -6.86
N ILE A 223 15.34 7.66 -6.07
CA ILE A 223 16.28 8.74 -6.35
C ILE A 223 17.59 8.10 -6.76
N THR A 224 18.22 8.62 -7.81
CA THR A 224 19.57 8.21 -8.17
C THR A 224 20.56 9.34 -7.90
N ARG A 225 21.85 9.02 -7.91
CA ARG A 225 22.85 10.08 -7.97
C ARG A 225 22.88 10.59 -9.41
N PRO A 226 23.05 11.91 -9.62
CA PRO A 226 23.26 12.42 -10.97
C PRO A 226 24.47 11.70 -11.60
N PRO A 227 24.38 11.31 -12.88
CA PRO A 227 25.50 10.70 -13.58
C PRO A 227 26.70 11.67 -13.57
N LYS A 228 27.92 11.10 -13.57
CA LYS A 228 29.17 11.87 -13.65
C LYS A 228 29.63 12.12 -15.09
N VAL A 229 29.12 11.32 -16.02
CA VAL A 229 29.52 11.27 -17.43
C VAL A 229 28.25 11.33 -18.27
N ASP A 230 28.26 12.14 -19.32
CA ASP A 230 27.13 12.30 -20.25
C ASP A 230 27.02 11.08 -21.20
N MET A 231 25.90 10.93 -21.92
CA MET A 231 25.71 9.86 -22.91
C MET A 231 26.75 9.90 -24.05
N VAL A 232 27.43 11.02 -24.24
CA VAL A 232 28.52 11.23 -25.22
C VAL A 232 29.91 11.04 -24.60
N ASN A 233 30.01 10.44 -23.40
CA ASN A 233 31.25 10.16 -22.67
C ASN A 233 32.07 11.38 -22.22
N GLU A 234 31.49 12.58 -22.19
CA GLU A 234 32.16 13.76 -21.62
C GLU A 234 31.98 13.82 -20.09
N GLU A 235 33.07 14.13 -19.36
CA GLU A 235 33.01 14.35 -17.91
C GLU A 235 32.20 15.62 -17.63
N ILE A 236 31.10 15.49 -16.87
CA ILE A 236 30.15 16.57 -16.57
C ILE A 236 30.70 17.53 -15.48
N GLY A 237 32.01 17.78 -15.48
CA GLY A 237 32.71 18.47 -14.39
C GLY A 237 32.36 19.96 -14.25
N LYS A 238 31.75 20.60 -15.26
CA LYS A 238 31.41 22.05 -15.22
C LYS A 238 30.09 22.42 -15.89
N GLN A 239 29.65 21.68 -16.91
CA GLN A 239 28.41 21.95 -17.65
C GLN A 239 27.14 21.60 -16.86
N GLN A 240 27.25 20.76 -15.83
CA GLN A 240 26.13 20.41 -14.94
C GLN A 240 25.52 21.64 -14.29
N LYS A 241 26.31 22.68 -14.00
CA LYS A 241 25.77 23.94 -13.50
C LYS A 241 24.79 24.51 -14.53
N VAL A 242 25.12 24.62 -15.81
CA VAL A 242 24.25 25.35 -16.75
C VAL A 242 22.98 24.57 -17.15
N ALA A 243 23.07 23.25 -17.36
CA ALA A 243 21.92 22.41 -17.72
C ALA A 243 20.99 22.15 -16.53
N VAL A 244 21.54 21.88 -15.33
CA VAL A 244 20.74 21.80 -14.10
C VAL A 244 20.17 23.18 -13.78
N ILE A 245 20.88 24.30 -14.01
CA ILE A 245 20.35 25.66 -13.77
C ILE A 245 19.22 26.04 -14.74
N HIS A 246 19.17 25.55 -15.99
CA HIS A 246 18.02 25.81 -16.87
C HIS A 246 16.79 24.97 -16.50
N GLN A 247 16.97 23.66 -16.23
CA GLN A 247 15.88 22.80 -15.74
C GLN A 247 15.38 23.25 -14.36
N THR A 248 16.29 23.58 -13.42
CA THR A 248 15.89 24.13 -12.11
C THR A 248 15.37 25.54 -12.18
N LYS A 249 15.69 26.41 -13.16
CA LYS A 249 15.05 27.74 -13.25
C LYS A 249 13.61 27.66 -13.73
N GLU A 250 13.29 26.78 -14.67
CA GLU A 250 11.90 26.57 -15.09
C GLU A 250 11.08 25.82 -14.02
N ASP A 251 11.69 24.89 -13.29
CA ASP A 251 11.03 24.19 -12.17
C ASP A 251 11.04 24.98 -10.84
N GLN A 252 11.97 25.93 -10.62
CA GLN A 252 11.95 26.86 -9.47
C GLN A 252 10.71 27.76 -9.50
N ASN A 253 10.19 28.07 -10.70
CA ASN A 253 8.96 28.83 -10.86
C ASN A 253 7.70 28.05 -10.40
N LYS A 254 7.83 26.75 -10.06
CA LYS A 254 6.75 25.92 -9.50
C LYS A 254 6.86 25.73 -7.97
N ILE A 255 7.87 26.28 -7.31
CA ILE A 255 8.04 26.16 -5.85
C ILE A 255 7.20 27.25 -5.17
N PRO A 256 6.24 26.91 -4.30
CA PRO A 256 5.42 27.89 -3.59
C PRO A 256 6.24 28.84 -2.70
N GLU A 257 5.75 30.08 -2.53
CA GLU A 257 6.34 31.08 -1.62
C GLU A 257 6.45 30.52 -0.19
N GLY A 258 7.68 30.37 0.33
CA GLY A 258 7.94 29.90 1.70
C GLY A 258 8.88 28.68 1.82
N ILE A 259 9.31 28.08 0.71
CA ILE A 259 10.19 26.91 0.69
C ILE A 259 11.59 27.35 0.25
N GLN A 260 12.61 27.03 1.06
CA GLN A 260 14.02 27.26 0.70
C GLN A 260 14.66 25.93 0.32
N VAL A 261 15.18 25.83 -0.90
CA VAL A 261 15.90 24.67 -1.41
C VAL A 261 17.36 25.05 -1.62
N ASP A 262 18.26 24.45 -0.83
CA ASP A 262 19.69 24.65 -0.97
C ASP A 262 20.25 23.88 -2.18
N SER A 263 21.40 24.33 -2.71
CA SER A 263 22.07 23.67 -3.84
C SER A 263 22.48 22.21 -3.57
N ASP A 264 22.58 21.82 -2.30
CA ASP A 264 22.85 20.43 -1.87
C ASP A 264 21.59 19.55 -1.76
N GLY A 265 20.41 20.11 -2.08
CA GLY A 265 19.12 19.43 -1.98
C GLY A 265 18.61 19.28 -0.55
N LEU A 266 18.99 20.19 0.35
CA LEU A 266 18.35 20.36 1.65
C LEU A 266 17.13 21.27 1.47
N VAL A 267 15.96 20.82 1.90
CA VAL A 267 14.72 21.57 1.77
C VAL A 267 14.27 21.99 3.15
N THR A 268 14.11 23.30 3.36
CA THR A 268 13.58 23.88 4.59
C THR A 268 12.18 24.42 4.34
N ILE A 269 11.21 23.93 5.12
CA ILE A 269 9.81 24.35 5.06
C ILE A 269 9.37 24.77 6.46
N SER A 270 8.66 25.89 6.54
CA SER A 270 7.94 26.30 7.74
C SER A 270 6.46 25.96 7.60
N THR A 271 5.84 25.56 8.70
CA THR A 271 4.38 25.41 8.75
C THR A 271 3.69 26.72 8.37
N PRO A 272 2.44 26.71 7.87
CA PRO A 272 1.74 27.94 7.47
C PRO A 272 1.64 28.97 8.60
N ASN A 273 1.57 28.50 9.85
CA ASN A 273 1.54 29.33 11.05
C ASN A 273 2.94 29.73 11.58
N LYS A 274 4.02 29.34 10.89
CA LYS A 274 5.44 29.54 11.26
C LYS A 274 5.84 29.05 12.67
N GLN A 275 5.04 28.17 13.24
CA GLN A 275 5.28 27.58 14.56
C GLN A 275 6.30 26.44 14.52
N ALA A 276 6.47 25.75 13.39
CA ALA A 276 7.53 24.77 13.22
C ALA A 276 8.26 24.98 11.89
N THR A 277 9.58 24.79 11.93
CA THR A 277 10.43 24.78 10.73
C THR A 277 11.20 23.47 10.69
N LEU A 278 11.15 22.79 9.55
CA LEU A 278 11.78 21.50 9.34
C LEU A 278 12.68 21.50 8.10
N SER A 279 13.86 20.92 8.24
CA SER A 279 14.83 20.75 7.14
C SER A 279 15.05 19.27 6.86
N VAL A 280 14.67 18.85 5.66
CA VAL A 280 14.67 17.45 5.22
C VAL A 280 15.57 17.27 4.01
N ARG A 281 16.33 16.16 4.00
CA ARG A 281 17.19 15.74 2.89
C ARG A 281 16.87 14.30 2.50
N ALA A 282 16.74 14.04 1.20
CA ALA A 282 16.57 12.68 0.67
C ALA A 282 17.91 12.12 0.15
N LEU A 283 18.20 10.84 0.35
CA LEU A 283 19.42 10.15 -0.08
C LEU A 283 19.07 8.78 -0.67
N PRO A 284 19.77 8.35 -1.74
CA PRO A 284 19.61 6.99 -2.26
C PRO A 284 20.21 5.97 -1.29
N LEU A 285 19.46 4.91 -1.01
CA LEU A 285 19.88 3.77 -0.21
C LEU A 285 20.62 2.73 -1.08
N PRO A 286 21.63 2.01 -0.56
CA PRO A 286 22.21 0.89 -1.29
C PRO A 286 21.17 -0.20 -1.55
N GLU A 287 21.29 -0.85 -2.71
CA GLU A 287 20.36 -1.91 -3.14
C GLU A 287 20.36 -3.11 -2.19
N GLU A 288 21.53 -3.48 -1.66
CA GLU A 288 21.70 -4.56 -0.68
C GLU A 288 20.88 -4.30 0.61
N VAL A 289 20.82 -3.04 1.06
CA VAL A 289 20.01 -2.67 2.23
C VAL A 289 18.53 -2.70 1.86
N THR A 290 18.18 -2.25 0.66
CA THR A 290 16.79 -2.21 0.19
C THR A 290 16.22 -3.64 0.12
N ARG A 291 16.99 -4.59 -0.42
CA ARG A 291 16.65 -6.01 -0.45
C ARG A 291 16.52 -6.61 0.95
N LEU A 292 17.47 -6.28 1.85
CA LEU A 292 17.44 -6.75 3.23
C LEU A 292 16.20 -6.24 4.00
N LEU A 293 15.74 -5.02 3.73
CA LEU A 293 14.52 -4.48 4.33
C LEU A 293 13.26 -5.18 3.80
N GLU A 294 13.23 -5.52 2.51
CA GLU A 294 12.11 -6.24 1.87
C GLU A 294 11.99 -7.68 2.39
N GLU A 295 13.10 -8.41 2.50
CA GLU A 295 13.13 -9.78 3.04
C GLU A 295 12.67 -9.86 4.50
N ASN A 296 12.89 -8.79 5.29
CA ASN A 296 12.60 -8.75 6.72
C ASN A 296 11.37 -7.89 7.06
N SER A 297 10.47 -7.61 6.11
CA SER A 297 9.32 -6.73 6.32
C SER A 297 8.38 -7.22 7.44
N ASP A 298 8.21 -8.55 7.57
CA ASP A 298 7.37 -9.15 8.61
C ASP A 298 7.98 -9.00 10.00
N LEU A 299 9.31 -9.14 10.12
CA LEU A 299 10.03 -8.91 11.37
C LEU A 299 9.91 -7.45 11.80
N ILE A 300 10.10 -6.51 10.87
CA ILE A 300 9.96 -5.07 11.16
C ILE A 300 8.54 -4.75 11.63
N ARG A 301 7.53 -5.34 10.98
CA ARG A 301 6.13 -5.19 11.39
C ARG A 301 5.89 -5.71 12.82
N THR A 302 6.44 -6.88 13.17
CA THR A 302 6.32 -7.42 14.53
C THR A 302 7.03 -6.54 15.55
N MET A 303 8.19 -6.00 15.21
CA MET A 303 8.95 -5.07 16.06
C MET A 303 8.15 -3.79 16.35
N GLU A 304 7.47 -3.23 15.36
CA GLU A 304 6.65 -2.03 15.54
C GLU A 304 5.34 -2.30 16.31
N GLN A 305 4.75 -3.49 16.15
CA GLN A 305 3.61 -3.90 16.98
C GLN A 305 4.03 -4.01 18.45
N LEU A 306 5.20 -4.59 18.71
CA LEU A 306 5.77 -4.69 20.05
C LEU A 306 6.09 -3.31 20.64
N SER A 307 6.67 -2.39 19.85
CA SER A 307 6.96 -1.02 20.30
C SER A 307 5.69 -0.27 20.70
N THR A 308 4.60 -0.46 19.94
CA THR A 308 3.29 0.13 20.23
C THR A 308 2.69 -0.48 21.49
N SER A 309 2.73 -1.81 21.65
CA SER A 309 2.22 -2.50 22.84
C SER A 309 2.96 -2.12 24.12
N LEU A 310 4.28 -1.94 24.06
CA LEU A 310 5.10 -1.48 25.19
C LEU A 310 4.73 -0.07 25.64
N ASN A 311 4.29 0.80 24.72
CA ASN A 311 3.84 2.15 25.05
C ASN A 311 2.45 2.21 25.70
N GLU A 312 1.63 1.17 25.54
CA GLU A 312 0.24 1.14 26.02
C GLU A 312 0.08 0.50 27.43
N ASP A 313 1.18 0.17 28.14
CA ASP A 313 1.20 -0.43 29.49
C ASP A 313 0.33 -1.69 29.68
N LYS A 314 -0.12 -2.31 28.59
CA LYS A 314 -0.87 -3.56 28.63
C LYS A 314 0.09 -4.72 28.50
N ASN A 315 0.44 -5.29 29.66
CA ASN A 315 1.12 -6.58 29.84
C ASN A 315 2.30 -6.79 28.89
N ALA A 316 3.51 -6.51 29.36
CA ALA A 316 4.74 -6.93 28.72
C ALA A 316 4.72 -8.45 28.49
N HIS A 317 4.23 -8.87 27.33
CA HIS A 317 4.38 -10.24 26.87
C HIS A 317 5.88 -10.50 26.84
N GLU A 318 6.33 -11.51 27.58
CA GLU A 318 7.71 -11.96 27.59
C GLU A 318 8.17 -12.10 26.14
N ILE A 319 9.07 -11.20 25.73
CA ILE A 319 9.52 -11.15 24.36
C ILE A 319 10.20 -12.48 24.08
N ASN A 320 9.73 -13.20 23.05
CA ASN A 320 10.33 -14.46 22.66
C ASN A 320 11.82 -14.20 22.35
N GLN A 321 12.71 -14.83 23.14
CA GLN A 321 14.15 -14.63 23.05
C GLN A 321 14.67 -14.84 21.62
N LYS A 322 14.05 -15.77 20.87
CA LYS A 322 14.35 -16.04 19.46
C LYS A 322 14.09 -14.83 18.55
N THR A 323 13.04 -14.06 18.81
CA THR A 323 12.71 -12.86 18.04
C THR A 323 13.70 -11.75 18.35
N MET A 324 14.12 -11.61 19.61
CA MET A 324 15.15 -10.64 20.00
C MET A 324 16.51 -10.94 19.36
N ASP A 325 16.88 -12.22 19.28
CA ASP A 325 18.12 -12.62 18.62
C ASP A 325 18.08 -12.32 17.12
N LYS A 326 16.94 -12.57 16.45
CA LYS A 326 16.73 -12.18 15.04
C LYS A 326 16.81 -10.67 14.83
N ILE A 327 16.26 -9.86 15.74
CA ILE A 327 16.33 -8.39 15.66
C ILE A 327 17.78 -7.91 15.84
N LYS A 328 18.54 -8.51 16.76
CA LYS A 328 19.97 -8.22 16.94
C LYS A 328 20.78 -8.59 15.70
N GLU A 329 20.55 -9.76 15.13
CA GLU A 329 21.19 -10.20 13.88
C GLU A 329 20.87 -9.24 12.73
N PHE A 330 19.62 -8.80 12.63
CA PHE A 330 19.18 -7.83 11.64
C PHE A 330 19.87 -6.46 11.82
N LYS A 331 19.96 -5.94 13.06
CA LYS A 331 20.70 -4.70 13.37
C LYS A 331 22.16 -4.82 12.93
N GLN A 332 22.82 -5.93 13.23
CA GLN A 332 24.21 -6.18 12.82
C GLN A 332 24.38 -6.22 11.30
N LYS A 333 23.49 -6.90 10.56
CA LYS A 333 23.54 -6.92 9.09
C LYS A 333 23.31 -5.52 8.50
N LEU A 334 22.45 -4.73 9.12
CA LEU A 334 22.18 -3.36 8.68
C LEU A 334 23.40 -2.45 8.89
N GLU A 335 24.11 -2.58 10.02
CA GLU A 335 25.37 -1.87 10.30
C GLU A 335 26.49 -2.28 9.33
N GLN A 336 26.56 -3.56 8.95
CA GLN A 336 27.53 -4.06 7.97
C GLN A 336 27.30 -3.47 6.58
N ASN A 337 26.04 -3.33 6.16
CA ASN A 337 25.70 -2.81 4.84
C ASN A 337 25.71 -1.27 4.78
N LEU A 338 25.44 -0.59 5.89
CA LEU A 338 25.47 0.88 6.00
C LEU A 338 26.85 1.43 6.37
N GLN A 339 27.89 0.98 5.68
CA GLN A 339 29.25 1.48 5.90
C GLN A 339 29.56 2.70 5.01
N GLY A 340 30.09 3.76 5.63
CA GLY A 340 30.59 4.93 4.89
C GLY A 340 30.57 6.23 5.69
N ARG A 341 31.26 7.27 5.20
CA ARG A 341 31.32 8.60 5.87
C ARG A 341 29.94 9.23 6.08
N LYS A 342 28.96 8.93 5.21
CA LYS A 342 27.61 9.49 5.26
C LYS A 342 26.66 8.76 6.23
N TRP A 343 27.03 7.54 6.64
CA TRP A 343 26.17 6.59 7.37
C TRP A 343 26.71 6.25 8.77
N ARG A 344 27.72 6.97 9.26
CA ARG A 344 28.26 6.77 10.61
C ARG A 344 27.15 6.91 11.65
N ASN A 345 27.01 5.90 12.51
CA ASN A 345 25.97 5.78 13.54
C ASN A 345 24.53 5.95 13.02
N ALA A 346 24.29 5.77 11.72
CA ALA A 346 22.96 5.98 11.14
C ALA A 346 21.94 4.97 11.66
N VAL A 347 22.37 3.74 11.98
CA VAL A 347 21.49 2.67 12.45
C VAL A 347 20.84 3.02 13.79
N ASP A 348 21.59 3.59 14.72
CA ASP A 348 21.07 3.98 16.04
C ASP A 348 20.10 5.17 15.95
N HIS A 349 20.19 5.96 14.87
CA HIS A 349 19.35 7.13 14.61
C HIS A 349 18.16 6.85 13.68
N ILE A 350 17.81 5.58 13.46
CA ILE A 350 16.62 5.22 12.69
C ILE A 350 15.38 5.56 13.51
N TRP A 351 14.51 6.39 12.93
CA TRP A 351 13.27 6.85 13.55
C TRP A 351 12.05 6.05 13.07
N SER A 352 11.97 5.71 11.79
CA SER A 352 10.92 4.82 11.27
C SER A 352 11.30 4.20 9.92
N PHE A 353 10.69 3.06 9.63
CA PHE A 353 10.71 2.44 8.31
C PHE A 353 9.46 2.83 7.52
N GLY A 354 9.49 2.81 6.18
CA GLY A 354 8.32 3.16 5.37
C GLY A 354 8.34 2.54 3.97
N PRO A 355 7.19 2.36 3.29
CA PRO A 355 5.85 2.65 3.77
C PRO A 355 5.27 1.60 4.74
N ARG A 356 4.09 1.88 5.31
CA ARG A 356 3.34 1.18 6.36
C ARG A 356 4.16 0.72 7.56
N LYS A 357 5.18 1.49 7.96
CA LYS A 357 6.12 1.14 9.04
C LYS A 357 6.92 -0.15 8.83
N CYS A 358 6.91 -0.73 7.62
CA CYS A 358 7.59 -2.01 7.33
C CYS A 358 8.28 -2.07 5.95
N GLY A 359 8.33 -0.95 5.24
CA GLY A 359 8.86 -0.89 3.88
C GLY A 359 10.34 -0.53 3.76
N PRO A 360 10.87 -0.53 2.52
CA PRO A 360 12.30 -0.41 2.23
C PRO A 360 12.83 1.04 2.19
N ASN A 361 12.20 1.96 2.93
CA ASN A 361 12.65 3.34 3.10
C ASN A 361 12.97 3.60 4.58
N ILE A 362 13.93 4.47 4.84
CA ILE A 362 14.42 4.76 6.20
C ILE A 362 14.26 6.25 6.49
N LEU A 363 13.70 6.58 7.65
CA LEU A 363 13.75 7.92 8.22
C LEU A 363 14.85 7.98 9.30
N LEU A 364 15.77 8.93 9.15
CA LEU A 364 16.85 9.21 10.09
C LEU A 364 16.64 10.59 10.73
N HIS A 365 17.00 10.72 12.00
CA HIS A 365 17.15 12.01 12.66
C HIS A 365 18.64 12.35 12.84
N LYS A 366 19.03 13.62 12.61
CA LYS A 366 20.41 14.10 12.81
C LYS A 366 20.53 15.36 13.66
N PHE A 367 19.47 15.76 14.34
CA PHE A 367 19.48 16.92 15.23
C PHE A 367 19.84 16.55 16.67
N GLU A 368 20.50 17.48 17.36
CA GLU A 368 20.96 17.30 18.74
C GLU A 368 19.79 17.42 19.74
N GLY A 369 19.83 16.63 20.81
CA GLY A 369 18.82 16.67 21.89
C GLY A 369 17.60 15.76 21.70
N TYR A 370 17.63 14.83 20.74
CA TYR A 370 16.58 13.83 20.51
C TYR A 370 17.18 12.42 20.39
N LYS A 371 16.67 11.49 21.19
CA LYS A 371 17.19 10.11 21.32
C LYS A 371 16.10 9.05 21.17
N ASN A 372 15.02 9.33 20.43
CA ASN A 372 14.02 8.30 20.16
C ASN A 372 14.42 7.51 18.91
N SER A 373 14.62 6.20 19.06
CA SER A 373 15.00 5.31 17.97
C SER A 373 14.06 4.11 17.90
N VAL A 374 13.94 3.50 16.71
CA VAL A 374 13.14 2.28 16.52
C VAL A 374 13.65 1.11 17.38
N TRP A 375 14.89 1.19 17.85
CA TRP A 375 15.53 0.16 18.68
C TRP A 375 15.19 0.27 20.17
N GLN A 376 14.21 1.09 20.57
CA GLN A 376 13.78 1.20 21.96
C GLN A 376 13.31 -0.13 22.57
N CYS A 377 12.87 -1.09 21.75
CA CYS A 377 12.59 -2.46 22.22
C CYS A 377 13.85 -3.24 22.66
N LEU A 378 15.03 -2.87 22.17
CA LEU A 378 16.32 -3.48 22.52
C LEU A 378 17.03 -2.75 23.67
N GLU A 379 16.78 -1.45 23.81
CA GLU A 379 17.44 -0.58 24.76
C GLU A 379 16.44 -0.09 25.81
N ASN A 380 16.54 -0.60 27.04
CA ASN A 380 15.77 -0.13 28.21
C ASN A 380 16.26 1.26 28.65
N THR A 381 16.24 2.23 27.75
CA THR A 381 16.68 3.60 28.04
C THR A 381 15.48 4.40 28.52
N GLU A 382 15.59 4.99 29.71
CA GLU A 382 14.56 5.88 30.26
C GLU A 382 14.22 6.98 29.24
N LYS A 383 12.92 7.17 28.97
CA LYS A 383 12.45 8.25 28.11
C LYS A 383 12.81 9.59 28.75
N GLU A 384 13.87 10.24 28.29
CA GLU A 384 14.02 11.68 28.51
C GLU A 384 12.87 12.35 27.74
N VAL A 385 11.89 12.89 28.48
CA VAL A 385 10.73 13.61 27.93
C VAL A 385 11.24 14.82 27.17
N SER A 386 11.46 14.62 25.88
CA SER A 386 11.93 15.66 24.98
C SER A 386 10.74 16.56 24.63
N LYS A 387 10.96 17.86 24.47
CA LYS A 387 9.96 18.84 23.98
C LYS A 387 9.27 18.44 22.66
N TYR A 388 9.90 17.51 21.96
CA TYR A 388 9.55 16.97 20.65
C TYR A 388 8.66 15.72 20.71
N GLY A 389 8.67 14.97 21.83
CA GLY A 389 8.08 13.63 21.94
C GLY A 389 6.59 13.58 21.59
N ASP A 390 5.84 14.62 21.94
CA ASP A 390 4.40 14.72 21.67
C ASP A 390 4.08 14.78 20.17
N PHE A 391 5.00 15.29 19.35
CA PHE A 391 4.80 15.50 17.91
C PHE A 391 5.51 14.45 17.04
N ASP A 392 6.19 13.48 17.64
CA ASP A 392 6.91 12.40 16.95
C ASP A 392 5.99 11.64 15.98
N ASN A 393 4.80 11.29 16.46
CA ASN A 393 3.79 10.61 15.67
C ASN A 393 3.34 11.42 14.44
N SER A 394 3.40 12.75 14.52
CA SER A 394 3.04 13.64 13.41
C SER A 394 4.11 13.59 12.30
N ILE A 395 5.39 13.58 12.66
CA ILE A 395 6.49 13.48 11.68
C ILE A 395 6.52 12.09 11.03
N VAL A 396 6.40 11.03 11.83
CA VAL A 396 6.35 9.65 11.33
C VAL A 396 5.15 9.45 10.40
N SER A 397 3.98 10.00 10.75
CA SER A 397 2.79 9.92 9.89
C SER A 397 2.96 10.71 8.59
N GLY A 398 3.57 11.90 8.64
CA GLY A 398 3.88 12.68 7.43
C GLY A 398 4.86 11.97 6.50
N PHE A 399 5.92 11.38 7.06
CA PHE A 399 6.86 10.53 6.33
C PHE A 399 6.16 9.30 5.71
N GLN A 400 5.23 8.70 6.45
CA GLN A 400 4.47 7.56 5.98
C GLN A 400 3.58 7.90 4.78
N LEU A 401 2.97 9.08 4.76
CA LEU A 401 2.19 9.55 3.62
C LEU A 401 3.08 9.91 2.43
N ALA A 402 4.26 10.50 2.66
CA ALA A 402 5.20 10.84 1.59
C ALA A 402 5.79 9.62 0.89
N THR A 403 6.09 8.55 1.65
CA THR A 403 6.63 7.30 1.08
C THR A 403 5.60 6.46 0.35
N LEU A 404 4.31 6.66 0.67
CA LEU A 404 3.21 5.97 0.00
C LEU A 404 2.90 6.58 -1.38
N SER A 405 2.99 7.90 -1.50
CA SER A 405 2.65 8.65 -2.71
C SER A 405 3.85 9.47 -3.18
N GLY A 406 4.63 8.91 -4.10
CA GLY A 406 5.79 9.58 -4.70
C GLY A 406 5.42 10.77 -5.61
N PRO A 407 6.38 11.67 -5.87
CA PRO A 407 6.14 12.90 -6.66
C PRO A 407 5.90 12.68 -8.15
N MET A 408 6.30 11.55 -8.74
CA MET A 408 6.17 11.35 -10.19
C MET A 408 4.79 10.84 -10.58
N CYS A 409 4.37 9.72 -10.02
CA CYS A 409 3.17 8.99 -10.43
C CYS A 409 2.28 8.64 -9.24
N GLU A 410 2.51 9.22 -8.06
CA GLU A 410 1.87 8.81 -6.80
C GLU A 410 2.05 7.31 -6.53
N GLU A 411 3.20 6.76 -6.93
CA GLU A 411 3.55 5.37 -6.60
C GLU A 411 4.44 5.32 -5.36
N PRO A 412 4.45 4.20 -4.62
CA PRO A 412 5.29 4.10 -3.44
C PRO A 412 6.78 4.21 -3.76
N LEU A 413 7.48 4.94 -2.88
CA LEU A 413 8.93 5.10 -2.94
C LEU A 413 9.63 3.80 -2.52
N MET A 414 10.80 3.52 -3.08
CA MET A 414 11.64 2.41 -2.67
C MET A 414 13.12 2.76 -2.77
N GLY A 415 13.89 2.35 -1.76
CA GLY A 415 15.33 2.60 -1.70
C GLY A 415 15.69 4.05 -1.40
N VAL A 416 14.84 4.78 -0.65
CA VAL A 416 15.10 6.17 -0.28
C VAL A 416 15.27 6.31 1.22
N CYS A 417 16.31 7.02 1.63
CA CYS A 417 16.54 7.43 3.01
C CYS A 417 16.27 8.93 3.17
N PHE A 418 15.39 9.28 4.09
CA PHE A 418 15.15 10.67 4.47
C PHE A 418 15.89 10.98 5.75
N THR A 419 16.52 12.15 5.81
CA THR A 419 17.21 12.63 6.99
C THR A 419 16.59 13.97 7.40
N VAL A 420 16.12 14.05 8.64
CA VAL A 420 15.71 15.31 9.27
C VAL A 420 16.94 15.93 9.92
N GLU A 421 17.46 17.00 9.35
CA GLU A 421 18.67 17.68 9.84
C GLU A 421 18.35 18.73 10.89
N LYS A 422 17.20 19.40 10.76
CA LYS A 422 16.79 20.49 11.65
C LYS A 422 15.29 20.43 11.92
N TRP A 423 14.92 20.57 13.19
CA TRP A 423 13.53 20.75 13.62
C TRP A 423 13.48 21.81 14.72
N GLU A 424 12.87 22.95 14.43
CA GLU A 424 12.69 24.06 15.37
C GLU A 424 11.20 24.32 15.62
N MET A 425 10.80 24.39 16.89
CA MET A 425 9.46 24.78 17.31
C MET A 425 9.49 26.18 17.93
N ASN A 426 8.89 27.14 17.25
CA ASN A 426 8.73 28.51 17.72
C ASN A 426 7.52 28.57 18.65
N LYS A 427 7.76 28.86 19.93
CA LYS A 427 6.68 29.08 20.91
C LYS A 427 5.92 30.37 20.56
N VAL A 428 4.59 30.27 20.45
CA VAL A 428 3.69 31.45 20.42
C VAL A 428 3.64 32.06 21.82
N GLY A 429 4.71 32.74 22.22
CA GLY A 429 4.83 33.33 23.55
C GLY A 429 5.86 34.46 23.67
N GLU A 430 6.82 34.60 22.75
CA GLU A 430 7.88 35.61 22.87
C GLU A 430 7.76 36.81 21.91
N THR A 431 6.73 36.86 21.06
CA THR A 431 6.54 37.99 20.11
C THR A 431 5.69 39.14 20.67
N LEU A 432 5.16 39.02 21.90
CA LEU A 432 4.38 40.08 22.56
C LEU A 432 5.17 40.91 23.59
N LEU A 433 6.39 40.50 23.94
CA LEU A 433 7.22 41.20 24.95
C LEU A 433 8.31 42.10 24.36
N THR A 434 8.50 42.10 23.03
CA THR A 434 9.51 42.92 22.35
C THR A 434 8.93 44.13 21.61
N LYS A 435 7.61 44.32 21.60
CA LYS A 435 6.94 45.51 21.02
C LYS A 435 6.50 46.57 22.04
N SER A 436 6.71 46.35 23.34
CA SER A 436 6.28 47.26 24.42
C SER A 436 7.42 48.02 25.09
N ARG A 437 8.57 48.19 24.41
CA ARG A 437 9.72 48.92 24.97
C ARG A 437 10.37 49.96 24.06
N ASP A 438 9.82 50.23 22.89
CA ASP A 438 10.34 51.29 22.02
C ASP A 438 9.20 52.04 21.33
N SER A 439 8.68 53.05 22.03
CA SER A 439 8.15 54.31 21.49
C SER A 439 7.45 55.08 22.62
N GLY A 440 8.25 55.72 23.46
CA GLY A 440 7.80 56.93 24.15
C GLY A 440 7.85 58.11 23.18
N GLU A 441 6.99 59.10 23.43
CA GLU A 441 6.94 60.47 22.90
C GLU A 441 5.91 60.80 21.81
N CYS A 442 4.92 61.58 22.29
CA CYS A 442 4.34 62.81 21.70
C CYS A 442 3.42 62.76 20.47
N GLY A 443 2.25 63.39 20.63
CA GLY A 443 1.58 64.14 19.56
C GLY A 443 0.06 63.98 19.50
N ALA A 444 -0.67 64.97 19.98
CA ALA A 444 -2.12 65.13 19.80
C ALA A 444 -2.50 65.46 18.33
N VAL A 445 -3.78 65.26 17.97
CA VAL A 445 -4.69 66.19 17.24
C VAL A 445 -5.76 65.46 16.39
N GLU A 446 -7.01 65.70 16.82
CA GLU A 446 -8.29 65.97 16.10
C GLU A 446 -9.10 64.94 15.27
N HIS A 447 -10.41 65.14 15.46
CA HIS A 447 -11.62 64.54 14.92
C HIS A 447 -11.87 64.81 13.42
N GLN A 448 -12.67 63.96 12.77
CA GLN A 448 -13.94 64.41 12.18
C GLN A 448 -14.91 63.27 11.83
N GLU A 449 -16.18 63.54 12.13
CA GLU A 449 -17.38 62.73 11.99
C GLU A 449 -17.96 62.76 10.56
N SER A 450 -18.80 61.79 10.22
CA SER A 450 -20.11 62.07 9.59
C SER A 450 -21.04 60.83 9.66
N GLU A 451 -22.25 61.10 10.16
CA GLU A 451 -23.40 60.21 10.37
C GLU A 451 -24.29 60.10 9.13
N ASP A 452 -25.10 59.02 9.02
CA ASP A 452 -26.58 59.08 9.02
C ASP A 452 -27.21 57.68 8.83
N THR A 453 -27.81 57.04 9.86
CA THR A 453 -29.24 57.00 10.28
C THR A 453 -30.18 56.30 9.24
N VAL A 454 -30.91 55.20 9.50
CA VAL A 454 -32.13 55.06 10.36
C VAL A 454 -32.52 53.56 10.55
N SER A 455 -32.92 53.20 11.77
CA SER A 455 -33.52 51.94 12.30
C SER A 455 -35.09 52.07 12.34
N PRO A 456 -35.98 51.27 13.01
CA PRO A 456 -35.78 50.31 14.12
C PRO A 456 -36.70 49.05 14.16
N THR A 457 -36.39 48.14 15.09
CA THR A 457 -37.25 47.31 15.98
C THR A 457 -36.36 46.19 16.56
N SER A 458 -36.36 45.76 17.82
CA SER A 458 -36.88 46.23 19.11
C SER A 458 -36.25 45.32 20.21
N ASN A 459 -35.62 45.95 21.21
CA ASN A 459 -35.38 45.59 22.63
C ASN A 459 -34.89 44.19 23.11
N CYS A 460 -33.66 44.23 23.62
CA CYS A 460 -33.05 43.70 24.85
C CYS A 460 -33.81 42.81 25.88
N THR A 461 -33.14 41.71 26.26
CA THR A 461 -32.76 41.17 27.60
C THR A 461 -33.72 41.25 28.80
N VAL A 462 -33.81 40.18 29.62
CA VAL A 462 -33.23 40.02 30.99
C VAL A 462 -33.64 38.63 31.57
N ASP A 463 -32.72 38.07 32.37
CA ASP A 463 -32.69 36.85 33.23
C ASP A 463 -33.98 36.38 33.94
N THR A 464 -34.00 35.12 34.40
CA THR A 464 -34.18 34.71 35.84
C THR A 464 -34.21 33.17 36.05
N CYS A 465 -33.24 32.68 36.84
CA CYS A 465 -33.18 31.68 37.96
C CYS A 465 -34.04 30.39 38.09
N SER A 466 -33.33 29.35 38.62
CA SER A 466 -33.69 28.35 39.68
C SER A 466 -34.81 27.32 39.38
N GLU A 467 -34.86 26.06 39.87
CA GLU A 467 -34.51 25.49 41.17
C GLU A 467 -34.70 23.95 41.15
N ASN A 468 -34.28 23.26 42.23
CA ASN A 468 -34.11 21.80 42.40
C ASN A 468 -35.30 21.09 43.10
N GLU A 469 -35.13 19.76 43.30
CA GLU A 469 -35.72 18.82 44.30
C GLU A 469 -36.77 17.81 43.75
N HIS A 470 -36.80 16.49 44.05
CA HIS A 470 -36.33 15.67 45.18
C HIS A 470 -36.18 14.15 44.80
N GLU A 471 -35.18 13.47 45.41
CA GLU A 471 -35.15 12.09 46.03
C GLU A 471 -35.41 10.79 45.21
N GLN A 472 -34.77 9.61 45.43
CA GLN A 472 -34.01 9.04 46.56
C GLN A 472 -33.13 7.79 46.16
N SER A 473 -31.92 7.70 46.73
CA SER A 473 -31.00 6.56 47.10
C SER A 473 -30.98 5.19 46.37
N SER A 474 -29.81 4.62 46.00
CA SER A 474 -28.93 3.89 46.95
C SER A 474 -27.44 3.72 46.53
N GLN A 475 -26.59 4.01 47.53
CA GLN A 475 -25.16 3.78 47.85
C GLN A 475 -24.22 2.90 46.98
N SER A 476 -23.02 3.43 46.69
CA SER A 476 -21.74 2.95 47.27
C SER A 476 -20.65 4.05 47.27
N VAL A 477 -19.74 3.96 48.24
CA VAL A 477 -18.95 5.04 48.91
C VAL A 477 -17.54 5.26 48.30
N PRO A 478 -16.99 6.49 48.35
CA PRO A 478 -15.63 6.83 47.90
C PRO A 478 -14.57 6.84 49.05
N LYS A 479 -13.29 6.69 48.70
CA LYS A 479 -12.11 6.99 49.56
C LYS A 479 -11.02 7.60 48.66
N SER A 480 -10.77 8.91 48.64
CA SER A 480 -10.12 9.82 49.61
C SER A 480 -8.64 10.07 49.27
N LEU A 481 -8.32 11.33 48.96
CA LEU A 481 -7.00 11.97 48.86
C LEU A 481 -6.26 11.89 50.23
N GLU A 482 -4.94 12.08 50.42
CA GLU A 482 -3.97 13.08 49.93
C GLU A 482 -2.52 12.63 50.27
N LYS A 483 -1.49 13.16 49.56
CA LYS A 483 -0.48 14.08 50.17
C LYS A 483 0.50 14.68 49.14
N ASN A 484 0.57 16.01 49.17
CA ASN A 484 1.47 16.90 48.44
C ASN A 484 2.96 16.77 48.82
N SER A 485 3.86 16.96 47.85
CA SER A 485 5.04 17.82 48.07
C SER A 485 5.44 18.53 46.78
N LYS A 486 5.78 19.82 46.94
CA LYS A 486 5.97 20.84 45.90
C LYS A 486 7.29 20.61 45.13
N ASN A 487 7.25 20.71 43.81
CA ASN A 487 8.30 21.36 43.04
C ASN A 487 7.70 22.14 41.87
N LYS A 488 8.15 23.39 41.73
CA LYS A 488 7.61 24.42 40.84
C LYS A 488 8.02 24.17 39.38
N GLY A 489 7.01 24.16 38.50
CA GLY A 489 7.05 24.88 37.23
C GLY A 489 7.59 24.12 36.01
N GLU A 490 6.74 23.32 35.36
CA GLU A 490 6.70 23.23 33.90
C GLU A 490 5.24 23.01 33.48
N VAL A 491 4.72 23.89 32.63
CA VAL A 491 3.35 23.87 32.13
C VAL A 491 3.25 22.75 31.10
N LEU A 492 2.52 21.68 31.43
CA LEU A 492 2.08 20.67 30.49
C LEU A 492 1.28 21.37 29.37
N LEU A 493 1.74 21.26 28.13
CA LEU A 493 1.00 21.69 26.95
C LEU A 493 -0.23 20.79 26.78
N THR A 494 -1.35 21.19 27.37
CA THR A 494 -2.67 20.64 27.05
C THR A 494 -3.07 21.13 25.66
N ASP A 495 -2.69 20.35 24.64
CA ASP A 495 -3.42 20.06 23.39
C ASP A 495 -2.43 19.51 22.34
N CYS A 496 -1.80 18.37 22.64
CA CYS A 496 -0.85 17.68 21.74
C CYS A 496 -1.53 17.13 20.46
N TYR A 497 -2.86 17.01 20.47
CA TYR A 497 -3.69 16.53 19.37
C TYR A 497 -4.62 17.64 18.87
N GLY A 498 -4.01 18.72 18.35
CA GLY A 498 -4.73 19.85 17.76
C GLY A 498 -4.48 20.00 16.24
N PRO A 499 -5.06 21.04 15.60
CA PRO A 499 -4.84 21.37 14.20
C PRO A 499 -3.36 21.50 13.80
N PHE A 500 -2.51 21.86 14.76
CA PHE A 500 -1.06 21.96 14.57
C PHE A 500 -0.39 20.61 14.23
N SER A 501 -0.83 19.50 14.83
CA SER A 501 -0.34 18.15 14.50
C SER A 501 -0.65 17.81 13.04
N GLY A 502 -1.87 18.11 12.57
CA GLY A 502 -2.27 17.95 11.17
C GLY A 502 -1.44 18.81 10.21
N GLN A 503 -1.15 20.06 10.58
CA GLN A 503 -0.27 20.93 9.78
C GLN A 503 1.16 20.39 9.72
N LEU A 504 1.68 19.85 10.82
CA LEU A 504 3.02 19.26 10.86
C LEU A 504 3.10 18.00 9.96
N ILE A 505 2.08 17.15 9.97
CA ILE A 505 1.96 15.99 9.07
C ILE A 505 2.01 16.44 7.60
N ALA A 506 1.22 17.44 7.24
CA ALA A 506 1.17 17.96 5.87
C ALA A 506 2.52 18.59 5.47
N THR A 507 3.12 19.38 6.35
CA THR A 507 4.41 20.05 6.09
C THR A 507 5.54 19.03 5.92
N MET A 508 5.57 17.97 6.74
CA MET A 508 6.54 16.88 6.59
C MET A 508 6.33 16.14 5.27
N LYS A 509 5.08 15.84 4.90
CA LYS A 509 4.75 15.20 3.61
C LYS A 509 5.27 16.03 2.43
N GLU A 510 5.03 17.33 2.45
CA GLU A 510 5.48 18.25 1.42
C GLU A 510 7.01 18.37 1.39
N ALA A 511 7.67 18.49 2.53
CA ALA A 511 9.13 18.59 2.60
C ALA A 511 9.81 17.36 2.01
N CYS A 512 9.31 16.16 2.31
CA CYS A 512 9.78 14.94 1.66
C CYS A 512 9.57 14.97 0.15
N ARG A 513 8.39 15.40 -0.32
CA ARG A 513 8.07 15.50 -1.76
C ARG A 513 9.02 16.45 -2.50
N TYR A 514 9.25 17.65 -1.95
CA TYR A 514 10.16 18.63 -2.54
C TYR A 514 11.63 18.19 -2.45
N ALA A 515 12.03 17.53 -1.36
CA ALA A 515 13.38 16.97 -1.24
C ALA A 515 13.67 15.88 -2.28
N LEU A 516 12.64 15.15 -2.74
CA LEU A 516 12.75 14.23 -3.87
C LEU A 516 12.85 14.97 -5.20
N GLN A 517 11.98 15.95 -5.44
CA GLN A 517 11.95 16.72 -6.69
C GLN A 517 13.26 17.50 -6.91
N ALA A 518 13.95 17.89 -5.83
CA ALA A 518 15.27 18.52 -5.90
C ALA A 518 16.38 17.58 -6.40
N LYS A 519 16.12 16.27 -6.52
CA LYS A 519 17.09 15.25 -6.94
C LYS A 519 16.65 14.54 -8.22
N PRO A 520 17.59 13.97 -8.99
CA PRO A 520 17.23 13.23 -10.20
C PRO A 520 16.48 11.94 -9.82
N GLN A 521 15.19 11.96 -10.13
CA GLN A 521 14.25 10.90 -9.84
C GLN A 521 14.20 9.88 -10.98
N ARG A 522 14.01 8.60 -10.64
CA ARG A 522 13.93 7.49 -11.59
C ARG A 522 12.77 6.57 -11.25
N LEU A 523 12.19 5.97 -12.27
CA LEU A 523 11.21 4.90 -12.13
C LEU A 523 11.93 3.55 -12.00
N MET A 524 11.44 2.69 -11.12
CA MET A 524 11.86 1.30 -11.04
C MET A 524 10.76 0.42 -11.61
N ALA A 525 11.15 -0.40 -12.58
CA ALA A 525 10.31 -1.39 -13.21
C ALA A 525 10.40 -2.72 -12.46
N ALA A 526 9.28 -3.44 -12.39
CA ALA A 526 9.31 -4.84 -12.00
C ALA A 526 9.99 -5.65 -13.12
N MET A 527 10.89 -6.56 -12.74
CA MET A 527 11.57 -7.47 -13.65
C MET A 527 11.14 -8.91 -13.39
N TYR A 528 10.81 -9.63 -14.46
CA TYR A 528 10.74 -11.08 -14.45
C TYR A 528 12.12 -11.66 -14.77
N THR A 529 12.53 -12.67 -14.01
CA THR A 529 13.53 -13.62 -14.48
C THR A 529 12.82 -14.61 -15.38
N CYS A 530 13.27 -14.68 -16.62
CA CYS A 530 12.80 -15.61 -17.61
C CYS A 530 13.80 -16.76 -17.74
N GLU A 531 13.33 -17.97 -17.43
CA GLU A 531 14.03 -19.21 -17.73
C GLU A 531 13.45 -19.80 -19.02
N ILE A 532 14.24 -19.77 -20.09
CA ILE A 532 13.82 -20.23 -21.41
C ILE A 532 14.54 -21.52 -21.72
N MET A 533 13.77 -22.60 -21.87
CA MET A 533 14.28 -23.86 -22.42
C MET A 533 14.11 -23.83 -23.93
N ALA A 534 15.22 -23.93 -24.67
CA ALA A 534 15.23 -23.86 -26.12
C ALA A 534 16.28 -24.81 -26.72
N THR A 535 16.07 -25.25 -27.96
CA THR A 535 17.08 -25.99 -28.73
C THR A 535 18.03 -25.04 -29.45
N ALA A 536 19.23 -25.53 -29.81
CA ALA A 536 20.28 -24.74 -30.46
C ALA A 536 19.82 -24.00 -31.73
N GLU A 537 18.94 -24.62 -32.52
CA GLU A 537 18.47 -24.09 -33.80
C GLU A 537 17.65 -22.80 -33.67
N VAL A 538 16.94 -22.63 -32.55
CA VAL A 538 16.01 -21.50 -32.34
C VAL A 538 16.55 -20.40 -31.44
N LEU A 539 17.76 -20.56 -30.89
CA LEU A 539 18.39 -19.59 -29.98
C LEU A 539 18.41 -18.17 -30.56
N GLY A 540 18.83 -18.01 -31.83
CA GLY A 540 18.87 -16.70 -32.48
C GLY A 540 17.50 -16.01 -32.54
N ARG A 541 16.41 -16.78 -32.70
CA ARG A 541 15.05 -16.23 -32.71
C ARG A 541 14.59 -15.81 -31.32
N VAL A 542 14.98 -16.56 -30.29
CA VAL A 542 14.71 -16.22 -28.88
C VAL A 542 15.41 -14.92 -28.50
N TYR A 543 16.70 -14.78 -28.82
CA TYR A 543 17.44 -13.54 -28.58
C TYR A 543 16.82 -12.35 -29.31
N ALA A 544 16.37 -12.52 -30.55
CA ALA A 544 15.69 -11.44 -31.28
C ALA A 544 14.36 -10.99 -30.63
N VAL A 545 13.62 -11.90 -29.98
CA VAL A 545 12.40 -11.54 -29.22
C VAL A 545 12.78 -10.83 -27.93
N LEU A 546 13.77 -11.35 -27.19
CA LEU A 546 14.26 -10.75 -25.94
C LEU A 546 14.77 -9.32 -26.18
N SER A 547 15.66 -9.11 -27.15
CA SER A 547 16.21 -7.78 -27.44
C SER A 547 15.15 -6.77 -27.88
N LYS A 548 14.12 -7.22 -28.63
CA LYS A 548 13.00 -6.36 -29.01
C LYS A 548 12.21 -5.84 -27.80
N ARG A 549 12.21 -6.59 -26.70
CA ARG A 549 11.47 -6.28 -25.47
C ARG A 549 12.38 -5.85 -24.32
N GLU A 550 13.58 -5.36 -24.65
CA GLU A 550 14.60 -4.89 -23.69
C GLU A 550 15.04 -5.96 -22.67
N GLY A 551 14.93 -7.24 -23.03
CA GLY A 551 15.42 -8.33 -22.20
C GLY A 551 16.95 -8.39 -22.22
N ARG A 552 17.55 -8.53 -21.03
CA ARG A 552 18.99 -8.72 -20.87
C ARG A 552 19.28 -10.15 -20.44
N VAL A 553 20.15 -10.82 -21.19
CA VAL A 553 20.57 -12.19 -20.89
C VAL A 553 21.62 -12.14 -19.79
N LEU A 554 21.41 -12.90 -18.72
CA LEU A 554 22.36 -13.00 -17.60
C LEU A 554 23.31 -14.17 -17.83
N GLN A 555 22.75 -15.33 -18.16
CA GLN A 555 23.49 -16.57 -18.27
C GLN A 555 22.85 -17.50 -19.30
N GLU A 556 23.68 -18.26 -20.01
CA GLU A 556 23.30 -19.34 -20.91
C GLU A 556 24.00 -20.62 -20.43
N GLU A 557 23.22 -21.65 -20.11
CA GLU A 557 23.72 -22.94 -19.64
C GLU A 557 23.17 -24.06 -20.54
N MET A 558 24.05 -24.95 -21.02
CA MET A 558 23.61 -26.18 -21.69
C MET A 558 23.29 -27.24 -20.65
N LYS A 559 22.13 -27.88 -20.75
CA LYS A 559 21.76 -28.97 -19.83
C LYS A 559 22.48 -30.25 -20.23
N GLU A 560 23.42 -30.68 -19.40
CA GLU A 560 24.22 -31.90 -19.63
C GLU A 560 23.32 -33.10 -19.95
N GLY A 561 23.64 -33.80 -21.04
CA GLY A 561 22.89 -34.98 -21.50
C GLY A 561 21.66 -34.66 -22.38
N THR A 562 21.37 -33.41 -22.68
CA THR A 562 20.31 -33.01 -23.63
C THR A 562 20.77 -31.88 -24.56
N ASP A 563 20.20 -31.78 -25.76
CA ASP A 563 20.46 -30.68 -26.71
C ASP A 563 19.69 -29.38 -26.37
N VAL A 564 19.25 -29.26 -25.12
CA VAL A 564 18.44 -28.14 -24.62
C VAL A 564 19.35 -27.16 -23.87
N PHE A 565 19.23 -25.90 -24.25
CA PHE A 565 19.83 -24.76 -23.59
C PHE A 565 18.82 -24.12 -22.64
N ILE A 566 19.30 -23.74 -21.47
CA ILE A 566 18.57 -22.96 -20.48
C ILE A 566 19.16 -21.56 -20.52
N ILE A 567 18.35 -20.60 -20.97
CA ILE A 567 18.72 -19.19 -21.00
C ILE A 567 18.05 -18.52 -19.81
N LYS A 568 18.85 -17.90 -18.93
CA LYS A 568 18.38 -17.05 -17.83
C LYS A 568 18.51 -15.60 -18.27
N ALA A 569 17.38 -14.91 -18.44
CA ALA A 569 17.33 -13.51 -18.83
C ALA A 569 16.42 -12.71 -17.89
N VAL A 570 16.64 -11.40 -17.78
CA VAL A 570 15.72 -10.47 -17.14
C VAL A 570 14.86 -9.78 -18.19
N LEU A 571 13.58 -9.62 -17.92
CA LEU A 571 12.60 -9.00 -18.82
C LEU A 571 11.68 -8.06 -18.02
N PRO A 572 11.47 -6.81 -18.44
CA PRO A 572 10.50 -5.92 -17.81
C PRO A 572 9.09 -6.51 -17.86
N VAL A 573 8.39 -6.50 -16.72
CA VAL A 573 7.01 -7.03 -16.62
C VAL A 573 6.07 -6.28 -17.57
N ALA A 574 6.30 -4.98 -17.79
CA ALA A 574 5.47 -4.14 -18.68
C ALA A 574 5.54 -4.58 -20.14
N GLU A 575 6.68 -5.10 -20.57
CA GLU A 575 6.87 -5.61 -21.93
C GLU A 575 6.70 -7.13 -22.00
N SER A 576 6.29 -7.80 -20.92
CA SER A 576 6.10 -9.27 -20.92
C SER A 576 4.77 -9.72 -21.54
N PHE A 577 3.81 -8.81 -21.75
CA PHE A 577 2.48 -9.16 -22.28
C PHE A 577 2.55 -9.69 -23.73
N GLY A 578 2.07 -10.91 -23.97
CA GLY A 578 2.15 -11.63 -25.24
C GLY A 578 3.56 -12.13 -25.56
N PHE A 579 4.49 -12.14 -24.59
CA PHE A 579 5.86 -12.64 -24.80
C PHE A 579 5.89 -14.15 -25.03
N ALA A 580 5.16 -14.92 -24.23
CA ALA A 580 5.10 -16.38 -24.34
C ALA A 580 4.54 -16.82 -25.71
N ASP A 581 3.47 -16.16 -26.16
CA ASP A 581 2.84 -16.45 -27.45
C ASP A 581 3.74 -16.07 -28.62
N GLU A 582 4.44 -14.94 -28.54
CA GLU A 582 5.37 -14.48 -29.57
C GLU A 582 6.57 -15.43 -29.72
N ILE A 583 7.15 -15.89 -28.60
CA ILE A 583 8.22 -16.90 -28.63
C ILE A 583 7.69 -18.19 -29.22
N ARG A 584 6.55 -18.69 -28.75
CA ARG A 584 5.94 -19.93 -29.24
C ARG A 584 5.66 -19.85 -30.74
N LYS A 585 5.19 -18.70 -31.24
CA LYS A 585 4.91 -18.48 -32.68
C LYS A 585 6.19 -18.46 -33.53
N ARG A 586 7.26 -17.78 -33.09
CA ARG A 586 8.52 -17.70 -33.87
C ARG A 586 9.34 -19.00 -33.86
N THR A 587 9.25 -19.75 -32.77
CA THR A 587 10.00 -21.00 -32.56
C THR A 587 9.17 -22.25 -32.85
N SER A 588 7.92 -22.09 -33.27
CA SER A 588 6.96 -23.20 -33.47
C SER A 588 6.82 -24.10 -32.24
N GLY A 589 6.99 -23.54 -31.04
CA GLY A 589 6.91 -24.27 -29.76
C GLY A 589 8.19 -24.97 -29.30
N LEU A 590 9.31 -24.84 -30.03
CA LEU A 590 10.60 -25.40 -29.63
C LEU A 590 11.27 -24.64 -28.47
N ALA A 591 10.78 -23.42 -28.17
CA ALA A 591 11.17 -22.68 -26.98
C ALA A 591 9.97 -22.49 -26.06
N SER A 592 10.18 -22.74 -24.76
CA SER A 592 9.18 -22.53 -23.72
C SER A 592 9.73 -21.60 -22.65
N PRO A 593 9.21 -20.37 -22.54
CA PRO A 593 9.61 -19.45 -21.47
C PRO A 593 8.81 -19.72 -20.19
N GLN A 594 9.50 -19.69 -19.05
CA GLN A 594 8.90 -19.60 -17.72
C GLN A 594 9.23 -18.22 -17.14
N LEU A 595 8.22 -17.53 -16.64
CA LEU A 595 8.35 -16.17 -16.10
C LEU A 595 8.14 -16.23 -14.58
N VAL A 596 9.13 -15.79 -13.82
CA VAL A 596 9.09 -15.70 -12.35
C VAL A 596 9.48 -14.29 -11.93
N PHE A 597 8.74 -13.70 -10.99
CA PHE A 597 9.10 -12.40 -10.43
C PHE A 597 10.45 -12.48 -9.70
N SER A 598 11.33 -11.52 -9.96
CA SER A 598 12.66 -11.48 -9.35
C SER A 598 12.84 -10.29 -8.44
N HIS A 599 12.84 -9.08 -8.98
CA HIS A 599 13.12 -7.85 -8.22
C HIS A 599 12.67 -6.60 -8.98
N TRP A 600 12.85 -5.44 -8.36
CA TRP A 600 12.66 -4.13 -8.95
C TRP A 600 14.01 -3.58 -9.44
N GLU A 601 14.08 -3.17 -10.71
CA GLU A 601 15.29 -2.62 -11.31
C GLU A 601 15.05 -1.16 -11.75
N ILE A 602 16.05 -0.30 -11.58
CA ILE A 602 16.00 1.10 -11.98
C ILE A 602 16.05 1.19 -13.50
N ILE A 603 15.09 1.89 -14.11
CA ILE A 603 15.13 2.19 -15.54
C ILE A 603 16.25 3.19 -15.80
N SER A 604 17.15 2.87 -16.74
CA SER A 604 18.30 3.71 -17.09
C SER A 604 17.89 5.06 -17.68
N SER A 605 16.81 5.09 -18.47
CA SER A 605 16.27 6.28 -19.11
C SER A 605 15.61 7.24 -18.12
N ASP A 606 15.92 8.52 -18.24
CA ASP A 606 15.34 9.59 -17.41
C ASP A 606 13.96 10.00 -17.95
N PRO A 607 12.86 9.90 -17.18
CA PRO A 607 11.52 10.24 -17.66
C PRO A 607 11.33 11.72 -18.05
N PHE A 608 12.15 12.63 -17.54
CA PHE A 608 12.05 14.08 -17.82
C PHE A 608 13.09 14.59 -18.82
N TRP A 609 13.90 13.70 -19.40
CA TRP A 609 14.92 14.12 -20.35
C TRP A 609 14.29 14.68 -21.63
N VAL A 610 14.76 15.88 -21.98
CA VAL A 610 14.46 16.58 -23.22
C VAL A 610 15.82 16.93 -23.83
N PRO A 611 16.05 16.70 -25.14
CA PRO A 611 17.29 17.14 -25.78
C PRO A 611 17.44 18.65 -25.59
N THR A 612 18.61 19.08 -25.11
CA THR A 612 18.91 20.48 -24.84
C THR A 612 20.04 21.02 -25.70
N THR A 613 20.95 20.17 -26.17
CA THR A 613 22.08 20.59 -27.00
C THR A 613 21.79 20.41 -28.49
N GLU A 614 22.32 21.31 -29.33
CA GLU A 614 22.16 21.22 -30.78
C GLU A 614 22.72 19.89 -31.34
N GLU A 615 23.76 19.34 -30.71
CA GLU A 615 24.35 18.04 -31.05
C GLU A 615 23.43 16.86 -30.70
N GLU A 616 22.72 16.92 -29.57
CA GLU A 616 21.65 15.95 -29.23
C GLU A 616 20.50 16.04 -30.23
N TYR A 617 20.07 17.26 -30.58
CA TYR A 617 19.05 17.48 -31.62
C TYR A 617 19.50 16.98 -33.00
N LEU A 618 20.80 17.05 -33.33
CA LEU A 618 21.35 16.52 -34.58
C LEU A 618 21.43 14.99 -34.58
N HIS A 619 21.79 14.37 -33.45
CA HIS A 619 21.85 12.92 -33.31
C HIS A 619 20.49 12.24 -33.28
N PHE A 620 19.51 12.85 -32.61
CA PHE A 620 18.18 12.29 -32.43
C PHE A 620 17.13 12.90 -33.39
N GLY A 621 17.48 13.96 -34.12
CA GLY A 621 16.53 14.76 -34.93
C GLY A 621 15.75 15.78 -34.11
N GLU A 622 15.04 16.71 -34.77
CA GLU A 622 14.05 17.61 -34.12
C GLU A 622 12.96 16.83 -33.36
N LYS A 623 12.75 15.58 -33.77
CA LYS A 623 11.96 14.57 -33.08
C LYS A 623 12.90 13.40 -32.83
N ALA A 624 13.20 13.09 -31.56
CA ALA A 624 13.70 11.76 -31.24
C ALA A 624 12.72 10.74 -31.84
N ASP A 625 13.14 9.99 -32.86
CA ASP A 625 12.28 9.03 -33.58
C ASP A 625 11.70 7.94 -32.64
N SER A 626 12.25 7.82 -31.42
CA SER A 626 11.76 6.96 -30.36
C SER A 626 11.35 7.80 -29.15
N GLU A 627 10.07 7.71 -28.77
CA GLU A 627 9.60 8.25 -27.50
C GLU A 627 10.35 7.60 -26.34
N ASN A 628 10.73 8.40 -25.35
CA ASN A 628 11.39 7.89 -24.15
C ASN A 628 10.45 6.93 -23.40
N GLN A 629 10.85 5.66 -23.30
CA GLN A 629 10.05 4.60 -22.69
C GLN A 629 9.72 4.90 -21.22
N ALA A 630 10.64 5.50 -20.46
CA ALA A 630 10.38 5.90 -19.07
C ALA A 630 9.25 6.95 -18.99
N ARG A 631 9.21 7.88 -19.95
CA ARG A 631 8.13 8.88 -20.08
C ARG A 631 6.81 8.22 -20.51
N LYS A 632 6.85 7.23 -21.39
CA LYS A 632 5.67 6.43 -21.79
C LYS A 632 5.05 5.72 -20.58
N TYR A 633 5.86 5.06 -19.76
CA TYR A 633 5.39 4.42 -18.52
C TYR A 633 4.81 5.44 -17.54
N MET A 634 5.51 6.56 -17.32
CA MET A 634 5.04 7.66 -16.46
C MET A 634 3.66 8.17 -16.93
N ASN A 635 3.53 8.49 -18.22
CA ASN A 635 2.30 9.02 -18.79
C ASN A 635 1.15 8.01 -18.71
N ALA A 636 1.41 6.72 -18.92
CA ALA A 636 0.40 5.67 -18.81
C ALA A 636 -0.18 5.58 -17.39
N VAL A 637 0.67 5.64 -16.36
CA VAL A 637 0.23 5.63 -14.96
C VAL A 637 -0.51 6.93 -14.61
N ARG A 638 0.04 8.09 -15.01
CA ARG A 638 -0.58 9.40 -14.74
C ARG A 638 -1.97 9.55 -15.36
N LYS A 639 -2.14 9.16 -16.64
CA LYS A 639 -3.45 9.22 -17.33
C LYS A 639 -4.52 8.46 -16.58
N ARG A 640 -4.18 7.28 -16.03
CA ARG A 640 -5.14 6.47 -15.29
C ARG A 640 -5.49 7.04 -13.92
N LYS A 641 -4.51 7.58 -13.21
CA LYS A 641 -4.77 8.25 -11.92
C LYS A 641 -5.46 9.61 -12.08
N GLY A 642 -5.71 10.05 -13.32
CA GLY A 642 -6.26 11.38 -13.60
C GLY A 642 -5.27 12.51 -13.30
N LEU A 643 -3.98 12.20 -13.21
CA LEU A 643 -2.92 13.18 -12.98
C LEU A 643 -2.61 13.94 -14.27
N TYR A 644 -2.16 15.18 -14.13
CA TYR A 644 -1.80 16.02 -15.27
C TYR A 644 -0.64 15.41 -16.07
N VAL A 645 -0.85 15.31 -17.39
CA VAL A 645 0.16 14.86 -18.35
C VAL A 645 0.51 16.02 -19.28
N GLU A 646 1.79 16.35 -19.33
CA GLU A 646 2.37 17.33 -20.27
C GLU A 646 2.48 16.71 -21.67
N GLU A 647 1.35 16.35 -22.25
CA GLU A 647 1.25 15.97 -23.65
C GLU A 647 0.90 17.23 -24.44
N LYS A 648 1.74 17.60 -25.42
CA LYS A 648 1.43 18.71 -26.33
C LYS A 648 0.25 18.28 -27.20
N ILE A 649 -0.98 18.54 -26.74
CA ILE A 649 -2.22 18.20 -27.47
C ILE A 649 -2.26 18.93 -28.84
N VAL A 650 -1.60 20.09 -28.95
CA VAL A 650 -1.40 20.81 -30.23
C VAL A 650 -0.04 21.51 -30.21
N GLU A 651 0.89 21.13 -31.09
CA GLU A 651 2.24 21.74 -31.18
C GLU A 651 2.23 23.19 -31.71
N HIS A 652 1.23 23.54 -32.53
CA HIS A 652 1.02 24.90 -33.04
C HIS A 652 -0.46 25.21 -33.21
N ALA A 653 -1.13 25.69 -32.16
CA ALA A 653 -2.52 26.15 -32.25
C ALA A 653 -2.71 27.26 -33.31
N GLU A 654 -1.66 28.07 -33.57
CA GLU A 654 -1.69 29.15 -34.57
C GLU A 654 -1.69 28.66 -36.03
N LYS A 655 -1.04 27.52 -36.33
CA LYS A 655 -1.02 26.96 -37.70
C LYS A 655 -2.37 26.34 -38.09
N GLN A 656 -3.17 25.89 -37.12
CA GLN A 656 -4.52 25.37 -37.41
C GLN A 656 -5.51 26.48 -37.81
N ARG A 657 -5.39 27.69 -37.25
CA ARG A 657 -6.21 28.85 -37.66
C ARG A 657 -5.92 29.33 -39.08
N THR A 658 -4.70 29.12 -39.58
CA THR A 658 -4.31 29.50 -40.94
C THR A 658 -4.63 28.41 -41.97
N LEU A 659 -4.57 27.13 -41.57
CA LEU A 659 -4.97 25.99 -42.41
C LEU A 659 -6.49 25.90 -42.64
N SER A 660 -7.32 26.31 -41.66
CA SER A 660 -8.78 26.36 -41.84
C SER A 660 -9.26 27.56 -42.65
N ARG A 661 -8.41 28.59 -42.85
CA ARG A 661 -8.75 29.78 -43.64
C ARG A 661 -8.39 29.65 -45.12
N ASN A 662 -7.61 28.64 -45.50
CA ASN A 662 -7.17 28.35 -46.87
C ASN A 662 -7.58 26.93 -47.32
N LYS A 663 -8.71 26.41 -46.84
CA LYS A 663 -9.37 25.22 -47.38
C LYS A 663 -10.75 25.56 -47.91
#